data_AF-A0A3A8JU60-F1
#
_entry.id   AF-A0A3A8JU60-F1
#
_cell.length_a   1.000
_cell.length_b   1.000
_cell.length_c   1.000
_cell.angle_alpha   90.00
_cell.angle_beta   90.00
_cell.angle_gamma   90.00
#
_symmetry.space_group_name_H-M   'P 1'
#
loop_
_entity.id
_entity.type
_entity.pdbx_description
1 polymer ?
#
loop_
_entity_poly.entity_id
_entity_poly.type
_entity_poly.pdbx_seq_one_letter_code
_entity_poly.pdbx_strand_id
1 'polypeptide(L)'
;MKNVQDVYRLSPVQRELLARPELPEARHGSLHWSFRQGLDEAALEAALRLLLARHTALRTAFVWHGMSEPMQVVRGRVEPRLERLDLSGLAEAEQSARRTTFLAEERRRAMNPTQAPLLRVTVLRTSPEAGTVVLTWHPLILDEASARRCLQELFLLYRAARGQQDAGLGRSRPYRDYVVWLERQDPRAEEARIRETLRGARRTGLLDGWLAGATEPASSSAVPEGEGLVQRFLLSPAATGQVQAFLRQHTLELSTLLQAAWALLLHQHGLGDELLFGVLTGGPASLSGGDSLVGRFATLAPRRIPVARGGTLLRWLRGLQAERSQTPSDEACATPALRTCLDASEGGSLFDCVLTTDAEDAALKSLARSLGFHGLTHLPVSLPAPLVINATSGPRLALRFHYDARRFASTAVARLAGHLGTLLEELALRADAEPSALTLPPGELGNVGTLTVGTGFGSAEVEAVLAQHPAVAQVSVVPDTRAGNAGGLVAQVVPARPTEGVRRKKPGFGLFYFANEEANARERYRLYLEGARLADRNGFTAIWTPERHFDEHGGLYPNPAVLTAALAIATERIGLRAGSVVLPLHHPLRVAEDWSAIDNLSKGRVGMAVTSGWMPQDFALAPDHFANKRDVMFRALEQVRELWRGGAVAFPEGTGREVPLRTFPRPVQPELPVWLTCPGNPELFEKAGELGVHVLTSLASQSVEEVRDKIALYRAARARAGHDPATGTVTVMLHTFVGKDADEVLDQVREPLTHYLRTHLRLQELRIRSLELPVDVDDPKLLDRLASFAFELHYRMSALIGTPTSCLPMVDRLAEIGADELACFIDFGVDEDAVLAALSHLIELKQLVDDDALRLRRVLTEYLEERLPGHPPVVFSSSPEAG
;
A
#
# COMPACT_ATOMS: atom_id res chain seq x y z
N MET A 1 14.82 50.56 13.96
CA MET A 1 14.37 49.19 13.61
C MET A 1 12.87 49.22 13.30
N LYS A 2 12.43 49.28 12.03
CA LYS A 2 11.01 49.55 11.67
C LYS A 2 10.13 48.29 11.44
N ASN A 3 10.60 47.07 11.76
CA ASN A 3 9.83 45.83 11.56
C ASN A 3 10.19 44.76 12.63
N VAL A 4 10.04 45.11 13.91
CA VAL A 4 10.27 44.20 15.05
C VAL A 4 9.01 44.19 15.90
N GLN A 5 8.45 43.00 16.13
CA GLN A 5 7.26 42.79 16.96
C GLN A 5 7.64 42.38 18.39
N ASP A 6 8.66 41.53 18.54
CA ASP A 6 9.03 40.97 19.84
C ASP A 6 10.51 40.55 19.86
N VAL A 7 11.12 40.54 21.05
CA VAL A 7 12.51 40.12 21.28
C VAL A 7 12.61 39.36 22.60
N TYR A 8 13.12 38.14 22.57
CA TYR A 8 13.29 37.28 23.76
C TYR A 8 14.44 36.30 23.59
N ARG A 9 14.85 35.65 24.67
CA ARG A 9 15.98 34.71 24.69
C ARG A 9 15.70 33.45 23.87
N LEU A 10 16.76 32.76 23.47
CA LEU A 10 16.65 31.42 22.88
C LEU A 10 16.33 30.39 23.97
N SER A 11 15.51 29.40 23.62
CA SER A 11 15.41 28.18 24.43
C SER A 11 16.77 27.46 24.52
N PRO A 12 17.01 26.63 25.55
CA PRO A 12 18.25 25.85 25.67
C PRO A 12 18.60 25.06 24.39
N VAL A 13 17.62 24.38 23.79
CA VAL A 13 17.83 23.60 22.56
C VAL A 13 18.18 24.47 21.36
N GLN A 14 17.60 25.66 21.24
CA GLN A 14 17.96 26.60 20.16
C GLN A 14 19.37 27.14 20.35
N ARG A 15 19.81 27.40 21.59
CA ARG A 15 21.20 27.81 21.88
C ARG A 15 22.18 26.71 21.52
N GLU A 16 21.87 25.46 21.89
CA GLU A 16 22.71 24.32 21.52
C GLU A 16 22.83 24.16 20.01
N LEU A 17 21.71 24.22 19.28
CA LEU A 17 21.75 24.16 17.82
C LEU A 17 22.60 25.29 17.24
N LEU A 18 22.40 26.53 17.70
CA LEU A 18 23.13 27.70 17.20
C LEU A 18 24.65 27.62 17.47
N ALA A 19 25.08 26.92 18.53
CA ALA A 19 26.49 26.77 18.90
C ALA A 19 27.24 25.72 18.06
N ARG A 20 26.56 24.97 17.18
CA ARG A 20 27.18 23.89 16.40
C ARG A 20 27.87 24.42 15.14
N PRO A 21 29.15 24.07 14.89
CA PRO A 21 29.89 24.54 13.72
C PRO A 21 29.29 24.06 12.39
N GLU A 22 28.63 22.91 12.38
CA GLU A 22 27.92 22.34 11.23
C GLU A 22 26.56 22.97 10.95
N LEU A 23 26.04 23.90 11.77
CA LEU A 23 24.71 24.51 11.56
C LEU A 23 24.52 25.10 10.14
N PRO A 24 25.51 25.78 9.52
CA PRO A 24 25.39 26.26 8.15
C PRO A 24 25.33 25.15 7.10
N GLU A 25 25.87 23.96 7.41
CA GLU A 25 25.90 22.76 6.56
C GLU A 25 24.83 21.72 6.97
N ALA A 26 24.08 22.00 8.04
CA ALA A 26 23.11 21.07 8.61
C ALA A 26 21.96 20.83 7.63
N ARG A 27 21.58 19.55 7.49
CA ARG A 27 20.46 19.17 6.61
C ARG A 27 19.15 19.73 7.16
N HIS A 28 18.56 20.63 6.39
CA HIS A 28 17.22 21.15 6.64
C HIS A 28 16.19 20.01 6.61
N GLY A 29 15.11 20.20 7.36
CA GLY A 29 13.93 19.36 7.25
C GLY A 29 13.14 19.75 6.00
N SER A 30 12.50 18.78 5.34
CA SER A 30 11.66 19.07 4.17
C SER A 30 10.46 18.13 4.03
N LEU A 31 9.37 18.70 3.50
CA LEU A 31 8.11 18.02 3.19
C LEU A 31 7.77 18.27 1.72
N HIS A 32 7.49 17.21 0.96
CA HIS A 32 7.22 17.31 -0.48
C HIS A 32 5.88 16.69 -0.83
N TRP A 33 5.15 17.26 -1.78
CA TRP A 33 3.93 16.67 -2.33
C TRP A 33 3.78 17.02 -3.80
N SER A 34 3.11 16.16 -4.54
CA SER A 34 2.90 16.29 -5.98
C SER A 34 1.47 16.67 -6.32
N PHE A 35 1.28 17.30 -7.48
CA PHE A 35 -0.01 17.65 -8.06
C PHE A 35 -0.04 17.24 -9.53
N ARG A 36 -1.24 16.94 -10.06
CA ARG A 36 -1.47 16.53 -11.46
C ARG A 36 -2.64 17.26 -12.14
N GLN A 37 -3.40 18.06 -11.40
CA GLN A 37 -4.58 18.79 -11.89
C GLN A 37 -4.36 20.32 -11.79
N GLY A 38 -3.11 20.75 -11.95
CA GLY A 38 -2.67 22.13 -11.73
C GLY A 38 -2.50 22.49 -10.25
N LEU A 39 -1.85 23.63 -10.02
CA LEU A 39 -1.65 24.24 -8.72
C LEU A 39 -2.06 25.71 -8.79
N ASP A 40 -3.05 26.11 -7.99
CA ASP A 40 -3.35 27.53 -7.79
C ASP A 40 -2.24 28.18 -6.95
N GLU A 41 -1.20 28.68 -7.61
CA GLU A 41 -0.05 29.27 -6.93
C GLU A 41 -0.40 30.56 -6.17
N ALA A 42 -1.42 31.31 -6.61
CA ALA A 42 -1.85 32.52 -5.93
C ALA A 42 -2.51 32.18 -4.59
N ALA A 43 -3.37 31.14 -4.57
CA ALA A 43 -3.93 30.61 -3.34
C ALA A 43 -2.85 30.02 -2.42
N LEU A 44 -1.84 29.34 -2.98
CA LEU A 44 -0.71 28.82 -2.18
C LEU A 44 0.10 29.95 -1.54
N GLU A 45 0.41 31.00 -2.30
CA GLU A 45 1.15 32.16 -1.78
C GLU A 45 0.34 32.91 -0.71
N ALA A 46 -0.97 33.07 -0.91
CA ALA A 46 -1.87 33.65 0.09
C ALA A 46 -1.92 32.81 1.37
N ALA A 47 -2.04 31.48 1.25
CA ALA A 47 -2.03 30.55 2.36
C ALA A 47 -0.71 30.60 3.15
N LEU A 48 0.44 30.66 2.45
CA LEU A 48 1.76 30.81 3.07
C LEU A 48 1.87 32.12 3.85
N ARG A 49 1.39 33.23 3.28
CA ARG A 49 1.40 34.54 3.95
C ARG A 49 0.59 34.51 5.24
N LEU A 50 -0.58 33.87 5.22
CA LEU A 50 -1.41 33.68 6.42
C LEU A 50 -0.74 32.77 7.46
N LEU A 51 -0.12 31.67 7.03
CA LEU A 51 0.62 30.77 7.90
C LEU A 51 1.79 31.47 8.61
N LEU A 52 2.58 32.26 7.87
CA LEU A 52 3.67 33.06 8.42
C LEU A 52 3.15 34.10 9.41
N ALA A 53 2.06 34.81 9.10
CA ALA A 53 1.47 35.80 9.99
C ALA A 53 1.01 35.16 11.31
N ARG A 54 0.39 33.97 11.22
CA ARG A 54 -0.19 33.21 12.32
C ARG A 54 0.84 32.73 13.35
N HIS A 55 2.00 32.26 12.91
CA HIS A 55 3.00 31.66 13.81
C HIS A 55 4.24 32.52 13.97
N THR A 56 4.49 33.03 15.18
CA THR A 56 5.65 33.89 15.45
C THR A 56 6.97 33.20 15.17
N ALA A 57 7.08 31.89 15.40
CA ALA A 57 8.27 31.09 15.13
C ALA A 57 8.73 31.20 13.66
N LEU A 58 7.79 31.22 12.71
CA LEU A 58 8.09 31.29 11.28
C LEU A 58 8.60 32.67 10.82
N ARG A 59 8.37 33.72 11.63
CA ARG A 59 8.83 35.10 11.39
C ARG A 59 10.03 35.50 12.25
N THR A 60 10.66 34.53 12.90
CA THR A 60 11.76 34.78 13.84
C THR A 60 13.11 34.69 13.14
N ALA A 61 13.99 35.63 13.48
CA ALA A 61 15.41 35.62 13.15
C ALA A 61 16.25 35.53 14.44
N PHE A 62 17.48 35.03 14.33
CA PHE A 62 18.40 34.86 15.45
C PHE A 62 19.58 35.82 15.33
N VAL A 63 19.84 36.61 16.37
CA VAL A 63 20.90 37.65 16.37
C VAL A 63 21.80 37.47 17.58
N TRP A 64 23.11 37.40 17.35
CA TRP A 64 24.12 37.23 18.41
C TRP A 64 25.30 38.21 18.29
N HIS A 65 25.54 38.80 17.11
CA HIS A 65 26.61 39.77 16.91
C HIS A 65 26.34 41.07 17.68
N GLY A 66 27.25 41.46 18.58
CA GLY A 66 27.13 42.67 19.39
C GLY A 66 26.14 42.57 20.57
N MET A 67 25.63 41.36 20.86
CA MET A 67 24.76 41.08 22.00
C MET A 67 25.53 40.31 23.08
N SER A 68 25.18 40.48 24.35
CA SER A 68 25.76 39.70 25.46
C SER A 68 25.37 38.21 25.41
N GLU A 69 24.24 37.91 24.78
CA GLU A 69 23.74 36.56 24.53
C GLU A 69 22.93 36.52 23.21
N PRO A 70 22.82 35.37 22.54
CA PRO A 70 21.95 35.23 21.36
C PRO A 70 20.48 35.53 21.70
N MET A 71 19.79 36.23 20.79
CA MET A 71 18.39 36.64 20.94
C MET A 71 17.53 36.24 19.74
N GLN A 72 16.26 35.93 20.00
CA GLN A 72 15.21 35.76 19.00
C GLN A 72 14.56 37.12 18.70
N VAL A 73 14.46 37.49 17.43
CA VAL A 73 13.83 38.72 16.97
C VAL A 73 12.66 38.35 16.06
N VAL A 74 11.43 38.56 16.54
CA VAL A 74 10.20 38.32 15.76
C VAL A 74 9.94 39.52 14.87
N ARG A 75 9.89 39.32 13.56
CA ARG A 75 9.55 40.38 12.58
C ARG A 75 8.04 40.58 12.54
N GLY A 76 7.56 41.83 12.49
CA GLY A 76 6.12 42.11 12.41
C GLY A 76 5.47 41.56 11.16
N ARG A 77 6.13 41.71 10.00
CA ARG A 77 5.71 41.13 8.72
C ARG A 77 6.91 40.52 7.98
N VAL A 78 6.67 39.39 7.32
CA VAL A 78 7.64 38.69 6.48
C VAL A 78 6.89 38.18 5.25
N GLU A 79 7.47 38.36 4.06
CA GLU A 79 6.89 37.78 2.83
C GLU A 79 7.40 36.35 2.62
N PRO A 80 6.54 35.44 2.12
CA PRO A 80 6.96 34.09 1.80
C PRO A 80 7.96 34.08 0.63
N ARG A 81 8.94 33.16 0.68
CA ARG A 81 9.86 32.90 -0.42
C ARG A 81 9.35 31.70 -1.23
N LEU A 82 8.62 31.99 -2.30
CA LEU A 82 8.12 31.00 -3.26
C LEU A 82 9.01 31.00 -4.52
N GLU A 83 9.87 29.99 -4.64
CA GLU A 83 10.72 29.78 -5.81
C GLU A 83 10.02 28.87 -6.82
N ARG A 84 10.32 29.05 -8.12
CA ARG A 84 9.75 28.26 -9.22
C ARG A 84 10.87 27.68 -10.05
N LEU A 85 10.80 26.38 -10.31
CA LEU A 85 11.72 25.68 -11.18
C LEU A 85 10.91 24.94 -12.26
N ASP A 86 11.11 25.31 -13.51
CA ASP A 86 10.44 24.68 -14.64
C ASP A 86 11.32 23.60 -15.24
N LEU A 87 10.85 22.35 -15.20
CA LEU A 87 11.47 21.18 -15.80
C LEU A 87 10.67 20.67 -17.01
N SER A 88 9.55 21.31 -17.36
CA SER A 88 8.63 20.81 -18.39
C SER A 88 9.23 20.75 -19.80
N GLY A 89 10.32 21.49 -20.05
CA GLY A 89 11.07 21.44 -21.30
C GLY A 89 12.06 20.27 -21.42
N LEU A 90 12.24 19.46 -20.36
CA LEU A 90 13.17 18.33 -20.35
C LEU A 90 12.44 17.01 -20.63
N ALA A 91 13.18 15.99 -21.10
CA ALA A 91 12.66 14.63 -21.21
C ALA A 91 12.37 14.03 -19.83
N GLU A 92 11.38 13.13 -19.70
CA GLU A 92 10.92 12.59 -18.41
C GLU A 92 12.03 11.98 -17.54
N ALA A 93 12.98 11.26 -18.15
CA ALA A 93 14.14 10.71 -17.46
C ALA A 93 15.05 11.81 -16.86
N GLU A 94 15.29 12.88 -17.63
CA GLU A 94 16.04 14.07 -17.16
C GLU A 94 15.27 14.85 -16.09
N GLN A 95 13.95 14.97 -16.22
CA GLN A 95 13.11 15.60 -15.20
C GLN A 95 13.25 14.86 -13.86
N SER A 96 13.17 13.53 -13.89
CA SER A 96 13.32 12.70 -12.69
C SER A 96 14.71 12.83 -12.06
N ALA A 97 15.77 12.79 -12.87
CA ALA A 97 17.15 12.99 -12.41
C ALA A 97 17.34 14.38 -11.80
N ARG A 98 16.88 15.43 -12.49
CA ARG A 98 17.04 16.82 -12.03
C ARG A 98 16.24 17.10 -10.76
N ARG A 99 15.03 16.55 -10.63
CA ARG A 99 14.24 16.60 -9.40
C ARG A 99 14.99 15.96 -8.24
N THR A 100 15.55 14.77 -8.43
CA THR A 100 16.30 14.05 -7.39
C THR A 100 17.51 14.87 -6.92
N THR A 101 18.30 15.40 -7.86
CA THR A 101 19.43 16.28 -7.56
C THR A 101 18.99 17.54 -6.81
N PHE A 102 17.92 18.19 -7.26
CA PHE A 102 17.39 19.39 -6.60
C PHE A 102 16.99 19.11 -5.15
N LEU A 103 16.28 18.01 -4.86
CA LEU A 103 15.86 17.67 -3.50
C LEU A 103 17.07 17.46 -2.57
N ALA A 104 18.16 16.88 -3.08
CA ALA A 104 19.40 16.69 -2.32
C ALA A 104 20.16 18.01 -2.10
N GLU A 105 20.20 18.89 -3.10
CA GLU A 105 20.83 20.22 -3.02
C GLU A 105 20.06 21.15 -2.08
N GLU A 106 18.74 21.21 -2.20
CA GLU A 106 17.87 22.13 -1.46
C GLU A 106 17.96 21.91 0.07
N ARG A 107 18.15 20.66 0.50
CA ARG A 107 18.36 20.34 1.93
C ARG A 107 19.70 20.82 2.47
N ARG A 108 20.73 20.95 1.63
CA ARG A 108 22.08 21.43 1.99
C ARG A 108 22.23 22.94 1.78
N ARG A 109 21.34 23.55 1.02
CA ARG A 109 21.38 24.98 0.71
C ARG A 109 21.17 25.81 1.97
N ALA A 110 22.25 26.37 2.50
CA ALA A 110 22.29 27.16 3.72
C ALA A 110 21.16 28.21 3.80
N MET A 111 20.56 28.36 4.99
CA MET A 111 19.69 29.47 5.33
C MET A 111 20.39 30.35 6.35
N ASN A 112 20.46 31.65 6.11
CA ASN A 112 21.07 32.58 7.07
C ASN A 112 20.13 32.77 8.28
N PRO A 113 20.48 32.27 9.49
CA PRO A 113 19.61 32.32 10.66
C PRO A 113 19.31 33.75 11.13
N THR A 114 20.09 34.75 10.69
CA THR A 114 19.86 36.17 11.00
C THR A 114 18.75 36.82 10.14
N GLN A 115 18.21 36.10 9.15
CA GLN A 115 17.21 36.60 8.21
C GLN A 115 15.94 35.73 8.20
N ALA A 116 14.82 36.27 8.68
CA ALA A 116 13.51 35.63 8.54
C ALA A 116 12.92 35.84 7.13
N PRO A 117 12.15 34.88 6.58
CA PRO A 117 11.74 33.63 7.20
C PRO A 117 12.80 32.53 7.01
N LEU A 118 12.95 31.65 7.99
CA LEU A 118 13.82 30.47 7.90
C LEU A 118 13.06 29.26 7.34
N LEU A 119 12.30 29.54 6.27
CA LEU A 119 11.41 28.62 5.58
C LEU A 119 11.39 29.01 4.10
N ARG A 120 11.52 28.02 3.21
CA ARG A 120 11.47 28.18 1.76
C ARG A 120 10.43 27.24 1.16
N VAL A 121 9.79 27.67 0.09
CA VAL A 121 8.88 26.85 -0.70
C VAL A 121 9.33 26.89 -2.15
N THR A 122 9.50 25.73 -2.77
CA THR A 122 9.85 25.63 -4.18
C THR A 122 8.81 24.81 -4.93
N VAL A 123 8.30 25.33 -6.04
CA VAL A 123 7.41 24.60 -6.95
C VAL A 123 8.24 24.14 -8.15
N LEU A 124 8.37 22.83 -8.31
CA LEU A 124 8.98 22.18 -9.47
C LEU A 124 7.87 21.78 -10.44
N ARG A 125 7.81 22.38 -11.62
CA ARG A 125 6.84 22.03 -12.66
C ARG A 125 7.45 21.00 -13.63
N THR A 126 6.75 19.89 -13.85
CA THR A 126 7.11 18.89 -14.86
C THR A 126 6.19 18.96 -16.09
N SER A 127 5.03 19.59 -15.95
CA SER A 127 4.14 20.00 -17.05
C SER A 127 3.33 21.24 -16.62
N PRO A 128 2.47 21.80 -17.49
CA PRO A 128 1.57 22.89 -17.09
C PRO A 128 0.64 22.54 -15.92
N GLU A 129 0.28 21.26 -15.77
CA GLU A 129 -0.68 20.77 -14.78
C GLU A 129 -0.07 19.85 -13.72
N ALA A 130 1.20 19.46 -13.87
CA ALA A 130 1.86 18.53 -12.96
C ALA A 130 3.18 19.06 -12.42
N GLY A 131 3.48 18.67 -11.17
CA GLY A 131 4.71 19.07 -10.51
C GLY A 131 4.78 18.61 -9.06
N THR A 132 5.81 19.10 -8.36
CA THR A 132 6.09 18.81 -6.96
C THR A 132 6.34 20.12 -6.22
N VAL A 133 5.73 20.28 -5.04
CA VAL A 133 6.02 21.38 -4.12
C VAL A 133 6.91 20.86 -3.00
N VAL A 134 7.93 21.64 -2.66
CA VAL A 134 8.95 21.34 -1.65
C VAL A 134 8.92 22.44 -0.59
N LEU A 135 8.52 22.09 0.62
CA LEU A 135 8.58 22.96 1.80
C LEU A 135 9.81 22.60 2.62
N THR A 136 10.75 23.53 2.75
CA THR A 136 12.02 23.36 3.48
C THR A 136 12.07 24.31 4.68
N TRP A 137 12.49 23.83 5.85
CA TRP A 137 12.59 24.67 7.05
C TRP A 137 13.92 24.48 7.80
N HIS A 138 14.30 25.51 8.55
CA HIS A 138 15.46 25.47 9.42
C HIS A 138 15.13 24.84 10.79
N PRO A 139 15.97 23.95 11.34
CA PRO A 139 15.73 23.29 12.63
C PRO A 139 15.75 24.22 13.86
N LEU A 140 16.03 25.51 13.68
CA LEU A 140 15.94 26.50 14.77
C LEU A 140 14.51 26.97 15.02
N ILE A 141 13.62 26.89 14.03
CA ILE A 141 12.27 27.43 14.12
C ILE A 141 11.19 26.37 14.31
N LEU A 142 11.42 25.13 13.87
CA LEU A 142 10.45 24.04 13.92
C LEU A 142 11.12 22.71 14.26
N ASP A 143 10.45 21.90 15.05
CA ASP A 143 10.63 20.46 15.08
C ASP A 143 9.68 19.73 14.12
N GLU A 144 9.85 18.41 14.00
CA GLU A 144 9.09 17.56 13.07
C GLU A 144 7.58 17.61 13.30
N ALA A 145 7.15 17.59 14.57
CA ALA A 145 5.73 17.67 14.91
C ALA A 145 5.14 19.03 14.53
N SER A 146 5.86 20.12 14.81
CA SER A 146 5.44 21.47 14.42
C SER A 146 5.42 21.65 12.91
N ALA A 147 6.35 21.06 12.16
CA ALA A 147 6.38 21.12 10.70
C ALA A 147 5.17 20.41 10.06
N ARG A 148 4.79 19.22 10.55
CA ARG A 148 3.58 18.51 10.09
C ARG A 148 2.31 19.32 10.38
N ARG A 149 2.21 19.92 11.57
CA ARG A 149 1.10 20.83 11.91
C ARG A 149 1.03 22.03 10.98
N CYS A 150 2.18 22.67 10.70
CA CYS A 150 2.25 23.77 9.73
C CYS A 150 1.78 23.35 8.34
N LEU A 151 2.12 22.13 7.88
CA LEU A 151 1.65 21.63 6.60
C LEU A 151 0.13 21.38 6.60
N GLN A 152 -0.42 20.81 7.67
CA GLN A 152 -1.86 20.62 7.82
C GLN A 152 -2.59 21.97 7.77
N GLU A 153 -2.13 22.97 8.52
CA GLU A 153 -2.71 24.31 8.50
C GLU A 153 -2.53 24.99 7.13
N LEU A 154 -1.40 24.78 6.45
CA LEU A 154 -1.17 25.29 5.10
C LEU A 154 -2.23 24.76 4.12
N PHE A 155 -2.53 23.47 4.17
CA PHE A 155 -3.55 22.85 3.33
C PHE A 155 -4.96 23.38 3.64
N LEU A 156 -5.29 23.59 4.91
CA LEU A 156 -6.58 24.19 5.30
C LEU A 156 -6.69 25.65 4.82
N LEU A 157 -5.63 26.43 4.96
CA LEU A 157 -5.54 27.81 4.46
C LEU A 157 -5.59 27.88 2.93
N TYR A 158 -4.96 26.92 2.25
CA TYR A 158 -5.01 26.79 0.80
C TYR A 158 -6.43 26.52 0.29
N ARG A 159 -7.13 25.57 0.93
CA ARG A 159 -8.54 25.27 0.65
C ARG A 159 -9.41 26.51 0.82
N ALA A 160 -9.23 27.24 1.93
CA ALA A 160 -9.93 28.48 2.22
C ALA A 160 -9.67 29.54 1.16
N ALA A 161 -8.42 29.73 0.74
CA ALA A 161 -8.03 30.69 -0.29
C ALA A 161 -8.64 30.37 -1.67
N ARG A 162 -8.83 29.09 -2.01
CA ARG A 162 -9.49 28.68 -3.26
C ARG A 162 -11.01 28.86 -3.26
N GLY A 163 -11.66 28.68 -2.10
CA GLY A 163 -13.12 28.57 -2.00
C GLY A 163 -13.85 29.67 -1.22
N GLN A 164 -13.15 30.70 -0.73
CA GLN A 164 -13.70 31.77 0.14
C GLN A 164 -14.41 31.25 1.41
N GLN A 165 -13.96 30.12 1.96
CA GLN A 165 -14.45 29.56 3.22
C GLN A 165 -13.46 29.82 4.36
N ASP A 166 -13.92 29.84 5.61
CA ASP A 166 -13.04 29.92 6.77
C ASP A 166 -12.20 28.62 6.89
N ALA A 167 -10.91 28.74 7.18
CA ALA A 167 -10.03 27.61 7.41
C ALA A 167 -10.37 26.86 8.72
N GLY A 168 -11.17 27.47 9.61
CA GLY A 168 -11.61 26.86 10.87
C GLY A 168 -10.48 26.73 11.90
N LEU A 169 -9.41 27.52 11.74
CA LEU A 169 -8.24 27.48 12.61
C LEU A 169 -8.46 28.38 13.84
N GLY A 170 -8.41 27.81 15.05
CA GLY A 170 -8.47 28.55 16.31
C GLY A 170 -7.30 29.53 16.51
N ARG A 171 -7.23 30.26 17.63
CA ARG A 171 -6.10 31.19 17.87
C ARG A 171 -4.80 30.41 18.13
N SER A 172 -3.70 30.80 17.48
CA SER A 172 -2.35 30.28 17.77
C SER A 172 -1.71 31.08 18.90
N ARG A 173 -0.98 30.41 19.80
CA ARG A 173 -0.17 31.05 20.84
C ARG A 173 1.23 31.40 20.31
N PRO A 174 1.85 32.50 20.78
CA PRO A 174 3.21 32.84 20.38
C PRO A 174 4.24 31.93 21.07
N TYR A 175 5.32 31.58 20.35
CA TYR A 175 6.40 30.73 20.86
C TYR A 175 7.09 31.29 22.12
N ARG A 176 7.05 32.61 22.33
CA ARG A 176 7.56 33.25 23.56
C ARG A 176 6.91 32.71 24.84
N ASP A 177 5.66 32.24 24.77
CA ASP A 177 4.95 31.74 25.95
C ASP A 177 5.62 30.47 26.48
N TYR A 178 6.19 29.65 25.57
CA TYR A 178 7.02 28.50 25.93
C TYR A 178 8.36 28.94 26.52
N VAL A 179 9.02 29.95 25.94
CA VAL A 179 10.29 30.46 26.47
C VAL A 179 10.12 31.04 27.89
N VAL A 180 9.08 31.83 28.11
CA VAL A 180 8.74 32.37 29.45
C VAL A 180 8.38 31.25 30.43
N TRP A 181 7.71 30.20 29.96
CA TRP A 181 7.42 29.02 30.78
C TRP A 181 8.71 28.28 31.16
N LEU A 182 9.68 28.14 30.25
CA LEU A 182 11.00 27.57 30.53
C LEU A 182 11.79 28.40 31.55
N GLU A 183 11.75 29.74 31.44
CA GLU A 183 12.45 30.64 32.37
C GLU A 183 11.91 30.58 33.81
N ARG A 184 10.69 30.08 34.00
CA ARG A 184 10.09 29.86 35.32
C ARG A 184 10.51 28.54 35.97
N GLN A 185 11.13 27.63 35.23
CA GLN A 185 11.63 26.36 35.77
C GLN A 185 12.89 26.62 36.60
N ASP A 186 13.10 25.85 37.67
CA ASP A 186 14.31 25.93 38.48
C ASP A 186 15.46 25.15 37.80
N PRO A 187 16.47 25.82 37.23
CA PRO A 187 17.56 25.13 36.53
C PRO A 187 18.41 24.26 37.46
N ARG A 188 18.46 24.58 38.78
CA ARG A 188 19.23 23.80 39.76
C ARG A 188 18.53 22.51 40.13
N ALA A 189 17.19 22.55 40.25
CA ALA A 189 16.39 21.36 40.46
C ALA A 189 16.53 20.39 39.27
N GLU A 190 16.54 20.92 38.05
CA GLU A 190 16.73 20.13 36.84
C GLU A 190 18.14 19.53 36.74
N GLU A 191 19.19 20.32 37.01
CA GLU A 191 20.56 19.81 37.06
C GLU A 191 20.74 18.73 38.13
N ALA A 192 20.18 18.93 39.33
CA ALA A 192 20.22 17.94 40.40
C ALA A 192 19.53 16.64 39.99
N ARG A 193 18.38 16.73 39.31
CA ARG A 193 17.64 15.59 38.77
C ARG A 193 18.45 14.83 37.72
N ILE A 194 19.06 15.53 36.76
CA ILE A 194 19.92 14.91 35.73
C ILE A 194 21.09 14.17 36.38
N ARG A 195 21.76 14.81 37.34
CA ARG A 195 22.88 14.19 38.09
C ARG A 195 22.45 12.96 38.87
N GLU A 196 21.26 12.97 39.46
CA GLU A 196 20.71 11.81 40.18
C GLU A 196 20.38 10.68 39.21
N THR A 197 19.63 10.96 38.14
CA THR A 197 19.24 9.98 37.12
C THR A 197 20.46 9.29 36.48
N LEU A 198 21.52 10.07 36.22
CA LEU A 198 22.76 9.60 35.61
C LEU A 198 23.82 9.15 36.61
N ARG A 199 23.53 9.15 37.92
CA ARG A 199 24.50 8.74 38.94
C ARG A 199 24.94 7.30 38.69
N GLY A 200 26.25 7.12 38.49
CA GLY A 200 26.87 5.82 38.23
C GLY A 200 26.58 5.23 36.85
N ALA A 201 25.85 5.95 35.98
CA ALA A 201 25.60 5.50 34.62
C ALA A 201 26.87 5.63 33.77
N ARG A 202 27.09 4.65 32.89
CA ARG A 202 28.13 4.72 31.86
C ARG A 202 27.46 4.79 30.50
N ARG A 203 28.13 5.42 29.53
CA ARG A 203 27.72 5.30 28.13
C ARG A 203 27.79 3.83 27.73
N THR A 204 26.79 3.37 26.99
CA THR A 204 26.61 1.96 26.60
C THR A 204 27.69 1.43 25.64
N GLY A 205 28.68 2.25 25.25
CA GLY A 205 29.87 1.80 24.52
C GLY A 205 29.57 1.23 23.13
N LEU A 206 28.51 1.72 22.46
CA LEU A 206 28.10 1.24 21.12
C LEU A 206 29.21 1.37 20.07
N LEU A 207 30.09 2.36 20.23
CA LEU A 207 31.21 2.65 19.35
C LEU A 207 32.51 1.91 19.73
N ASP A 208 32.55 1.24 20.87
CA ASP A 208 33.72 0.55 21.41
C ASP A 208 33.56 -1.00 21.39
N GLY A 209 32.41 -1.49 20.90
CA GLY A 209 32.01 -2.91 20.93
C GLY A 209 31.83 -3.56 19.55
N TRP A 210 31.09 -4.67 19.50
CA TRP A 210 30.84 -5.52 18.29
C TRP A 210 30.28 -4.78 17.06
N LEU A 211 29.69 -3.59 17.26
CA LEU A 211 29.16 -2.74 16.19
C LEU A 211 30.21 -1.79 15.58
N ALA A 212 31.36 -1.61 16.22
CA ALA A 212 32.48 -0.84 15.69
C ALA A 212 33.10 -1.60 14.52
N GLY A 213 33.18 -0.96 13.35
CA GLY A 213 33.81 -1.56 12.18
C GLY A 213 35.27 -1.89 12.44
N ALA A 214 35.63 -3.18 12.43
CA ALA A 214 37.00 -3.59 12.17
C ALA A 214 37.40 -3.02 10.80
N THR A 215 38.51 -2.29 10.80
CA THR A 215 39.10 -1.60 9.66
C THR A 215 39.23 -2.48 8.41
N GLU A 216 38.50 -2.16 7.35
CA GLU A 216 39.10 -1.84 6.05
C GLU A 216 38.36 -0.63 5.48
N PRO A 217 39.06 0.47 5.10
CA PRO A 217 38.43 1.54 4.38
C PRO A 217 38.04 1.00 3.01
N ALA A 218 36.74 0.80 2.76
CA ALA A 218 36.28 0.67 1.39
C ALA A 218 36.79 1.91 0.65
N SER A 219 37.72 1.71 -0.28
CA SER A 219 38.23 2.72 -1.20
C SER A 219 37.09 3.13 -2.14
N SER A 220 36.15 3.89 -1.60
CA SER A 220 35.05 4.53 -2.31
C SER A 220 35.18 6.01 -1.98
N SER A 221 35.91 6.72 -2.83
CA SER A 221 36.02 8.18 -2.83
C SER A 221 34.72 8.88 -3.25
N ALA A 222 33.56 8.26 -3.02
CA ALA A 222 32.27 8.67 -3.55
C ALA A 222 31.27 9.15 -2.49
N VAL A 223 31.59 9.06 -1.19
CA VAL A 223 30.71 9.56 -0.12
C VAL A 223 31.23 10.93 0.33
N PRO A 224 30.53 12.04 0.03
CA PRO A 224 30.86 13.36 0.56
C PRO A 224 30.88 13.35 2.10
N GLU A 225 31.73 14.17 2.70
CA GLU A 225 31.80 14.32 4.15
C GLU A 225 30.41 14.60 4.76
N GLY A 226 29.97 13.77 5.71
CA GLY A 226 28.73 13.97 6.48
C GLY A 226 27.47 13.25 5.97
N GLU A 227 27.54 12.37 4.97
CA GLU A 227 26.37 11.58 4.53
C GLU A 227 26.18 10.31 5.39
N GLY A 228 25.19 10.33 6.30
CA GLY A 228 24.72 9.11 6.97
C GLY A 228 23.85 8.25 6.05
N LEU A 229 24.03 6.94 6.10
CA LEU A 229 23.22 5.95 5.38
C LEU A 229 21.91 5.70 6.13
N VAL A 230 20.84 5.34 5.42
CA VAL A 230 19.52 5.08 6.04
C VAL A 230 19.08 3.66 5.75
N GLN A 231 19.01 2.79 6.76
CA GLN A 231 18.47 1.44 6.64
C GLN A 231 17.00 1.36 7.05
N ARG A 232 16.05 1.01 6.15
CA ARG A 232 14.64 0.73 6.51
C ARG A 232 14.45 -0.74 6.84
N PHE A 233 13.60 -1.10 7.80
CA PHE A 233 13.11 -2.46 8.10
C PHE A 233 11.58 -2.44 8.19
N LEU A 234 10.88 -3.32 7.47
CA LEU A 234 9.42 -3.41 7.51
C LEU A 234 8.96 -4.70 8.16
N LEU A 235 8.19 -4.61 9.25
CA LEU A 235 7.57 -5.80 9.85
C LEU A 235 6.50 -6.37 8.92
N SER A 236 6.28 -7.68 8.97
CA SER A 236 5.17 -8.35 8.25
C SER A 236 3.81 -7.74 8.62
N PRO A 237 2.78 -7.82 7.76
CA PRO A 237 1.43 -7.35 8.13
C PRO A 237 0.90 -8.07 9.38
N ALA A 238 1.20 -9.36 9.53
CA ALA A 238 0.82 -10.16 10.70
C ALA A 238 1.51 -9.65 11.98
N ALA A 239 2.84 -9.50 11.97
CA ALA A 239 3.61 -8.98 13.10
C ALA A 239 3.20 -7.54 13.45
N THR A 240 2.97 -6.70 12.44
CA THR A 240 2.44 -5.34 12.63
C THR A 240 1.10 -5.37 13.36
N GLY A 241 0.16 -6.20 12.88
CA GLY A 241 -1.16 -6.36 13.47
C GLY A 241 -1.10 -6.82 14.93
N GLN A 242 -0.20 -7.78 15.23
CA GLN A 242 0.03 -8.29 16.58
C GLN A 242 0.59 -7.22 17.52
N VAL A 243 1.68 -6.54 17.13
CA VAL A 243 2.29 -5.46 17.93
C VAL A 243 1.26 -4.36 18.18
N GLN A 244 0.51 -3.93 17.18
CA GLN A 244 -0.51 -2.90 17.34
C GLN A 244 -1.67 -3.35 18.24
N ALA A 245 -2.11 -4.61 18.14
CA ALA A 245 -3.13 -5.16 19.02
C ALA A 245 -2.64 -5.19 20.48
N PHE A 246 -1.41 -5.63 20.71
CA PHE A 246 -0.78 -5.66 22.03
C PHE A 246 -0.68 -4.27 22.66
N LEU A 247 -0.17 -3.28 21.92
CA LEU A 247 -0.07 -1.89 22.38
C LEU A 247 -1.45 -1.34 22.78
N ARG A 248 -2.50 -1.60 21.96
CA ARG A 248 -3.88 -1.18 22.28
C ARG A 248 -4.45 -1.91 23.50
N GLN A 249 -4.29 -3.23 23.57
CA GLN A 249 -4.85 -4.07 24.63
C GLN A 249 -4.30 -3.71 26.02
N HIS A 250 -3.03 -3.34 26.10
CA HIS A 250 -2.36 -3.06 27.36
C HIS A 250 -2.10 -1.57 27.61
N THR A 251 -2.63 -0.69 26.75
CA THR A 251 -2.45 0.77 26.82
C THR A 251 -0.97 1.17 26.89
N LEU A 252 -0.14 0.49 26.09
CA LEU A 252 1.30 0.74 25.99
C LEU A 252 1.61 1.62 24.77
N GLU A 253 2.65 2.45 24.90
CA GLU A 253 3.17 3.26 23.80
C GLU A 253 4.21 2.49 22.98
N LEU A 254 4.21 2.70 21.64
CA LEU A 254 5.24 2.15 20.75
C LEU A 254 6.65 2.57 21.18
N SER A 255 6.80 3.78 21.74
CA SER A 255 8.07 4.28 22.26
C SER A 255 8.60 3.42 23.41
N THR A 256 7.73 3.00 24.34
CA THR A 256 8.10 2.11 25.44
C THR A 256 8.57 0.75 24.91
N LEU A 257 7.85 0.18 23.95
CA LEU A 257 8.18 -1.11 23.36
C LEU A 257 9.51 -1.07 22.60
N LEU A 258 9.74 -0.03 21.78
CA LEU A 258 11.00 0.18 21.05
C LEU A 258 12.19 0.32 21.99
N GLN A 259 12.04 1.12 23.05
CA GLN A 259 13.06 1.32 24.06
C GLN A 259 13.42 0.03 24.80
N ALA A 260 12.41 -0.76 25.19
CA ALA A 260 12.61 -2.04 25.85
C ALA A 260 13.28 -3.07 24.94
N ALA A 261 12.82 -3.17 23.69
CA ALA A 261 13.42 -4.05 22.67
C ALA A 261 14.88 -3.69 22.42
N TRP A 262 15.19 -2.39 22.32
CA TRP A 262 16.55 -1.90 22.14
C TRP A 262 17.43 -2.21 23.35
N ALA A 263 16.95 -1.96 24.58
CA ALA A 263 17.70 -2.28 25.79
C ALA A 263 17.99 -3.78 25.93
N LEU A 264 17.00 -4.64 25.65
CA LEU A 264 17.19 -6.09 25.63
C LEU A 264 18.21 -6.53 24.60
N LEU A 265 18.15 -5.96 23.39
CA LEU A 265 19.10 -6.27 22.33
C LEU A 265 20.53 -5.94 22.75
N LEU A 266 20.76 -4.75 23.31
CA LEU A 266 22.09 -4.34 23.78
C LEU A 266 22.59 -5.20 24.95
N HIS A 267 21.71 -5.56 25.87
CA HIS A 267 22.03 -6.46 26.98
C HIS A 267 22.45 -7.85 26.49
N GLN A 268 21.70 -8.43 25.54
CA GLN A 268 22.01 -9.73 24.93
C GLN A 268 23.34 -9.72 24.16
N HIS A 269 23.78 -8.55 23.69
CA HIS A 269 25.11 -8.33 23.10
C HIS A 269 26.22 -8.03 24.11
N GLY A 270 25.94 -8.13 25.41
CA GLY A 270 26.94 -8.02 26.48
C GLY A 270 27.31 -6.58 26.86
N LEU A 271 26.50 -5.59 26.50
CA LEU A 271 26.76 -4.18 26.80
C LEU A 271 26.33 -3.75 28.21
N GLY A 272 25.89 -4.70 29.04
CA GLY A 272 25.58 -4.51 30.46
C GLY A 272 24.11 -4.75 30.80
N ASP A 273 23.80 -4.62 32.09
CA ASP A 273 22.45 -4.81 32.65
C ASP A 273 21.64 -3.50 32.72
N GLU A 274 22.31 -2.36 32.54
CA GLU A 274 21.71 -1.03 32.51
C GLU A 274 22.21 -0.28 31.29
N LEU A 275 21.28 0.10 30.41
CA LEU A 275 21.58 0.69 29.12
C LEU A 275 21.19 2.17 29.12
N LEU A 276 22.06 3.00 28.54
CA LEU A 276 21.87 4.45 28.41
C LEU A 276 21.93 4.87 26.93
N PHE A 277 20.86 5.49 26.44
CA PHE A 277 20.76 6.04 25.09
C PHE A 277 19.86 7.28 25.07
N GLY A 278 19.85 8.01 23.97
CA GLY A 278 19.03 9.20 23.82
C GLY A 278 17.61 8.87 23.36
N VAL A 279 16.63 9.63 23.82
CA VAL A 279 15.28 9.65 23.26
C VAL A 279 14.88 11.08 22.93
N LEU A 280 14.09 11.27 21.88
CA LEU A 280 13.55 12.58 21.55
C LEU A 280 12.24 12.81 22.33
N THR A 281 12.22 13.82 23.19
CA THR A 281 11.02 14.25 23.94
C THR A 281 10.33 15.39 23.22
N GLY A 282 8.99 15.43 23.26
CA GLY A 282 8.16 16.41 22.56
C GLY A 282 8.00 17.75 23.28
N GLY A 283 7.02 18.55 22.83
CA GLY A 283 6.71 19.85 23.42
C GLY A 283 5.94 19.80 24.74
N PRO A 284 5.68 20.97 25.34
CA PRO A 284 5.36 21.07 26.75
C PRO A 284 3.96 20.55 27.09
N ALA A 285 3.87 19.32 27.58
CA ALA A 285 2.59 18.67 27.89
C ALA A 285 1.86 19.36 29.05
N SER A 286 2.61 20.01 29.94
CA SER A 286 2.11 20.73 31.11
C SER A 286 1.67 22.18 30.81
N LEU A 287 1.97 22.70 29.62
CA LEU A 287 1.62 24.07 29.24
C LEU A 287 0.19 24.13 28.69
N SER A 288 -0.73 24.76 29.43
CA SER A 288 -2.11 24.97 28.99
C SER A 288 -2.18 25.60 27.60
N GLY A 289 -2.95 25.02 26.68
CA GLY A 289 -3.03 25.47 25.28
C GLY A 289 -1.76 25.21 24.45
N GLY A 290 -0.84 24.38 24.94
CA GLY A 290 0.40 23.99 24.27
C GLY A 290 0.16 23.28 22.93
N ASP A 291 -0.99 22.63 22.76
CA ASP A 291 -1.37 21.93 21.51
C ASP A 291 -1.45 22.86 20.29
N SER A 292 -1.61 24.18 20.49
CA SER A 292 -1.67 25.18 19.43
C SER A 292 -0.33 25.86 19.13
N LEU A 293 0.70 25.61 19.94
CA LEU A 293 2.02 26.20 19.76
C LEU A 293 2.76 25.55 18.59
N VAL A 294 3.53 26.36 17.87
CA VAL A 294 4.41 25.93 16.78
C VAL A 294 5.79 26.49 17.08
N GLY A 295 6.82 25.63 17.01
CA GLY A 295 8.17 26.03 17.39
C GLY A 295 9.16 24.87 17.46
N ARG A 296 10.33 25.15 18.04
CA ARG A 296 11.38 24.16 18.25
C ARG A 296 11.34 23.63 19.68
N PHE A 297 10.57 22.58 19.93
CA PHE A 297 10.42 22.02 21.28
C PHE A 297 11.30 20.81 21.52
N ALA A 298 11.40 19.91 20.54
CA ALA A 298 11.90 18.58 20.83
C ALA A 298 13.34 18.53 21.40
N THR A 299 13.53 17.96 22.58
CA THR A 299 14.84 17.87 23.27
C THR A 299 15.36 16.44 23.27
N LEU A 300 16.68 16.28 23.34
CA LEU A 300 17.28 14.96 23.58
C LEU A 300 17.34 14.74 25.09
N ALA A 301 16.69 13.69 25.56
CA ALA A 301 16.72 13.29 26.97
C ALA A 301 17.49 11.97 27.13
N PRO A 302 18.27 11.81 28.22
CA PRO A 302 18.89 10.53 28.53
C PRO A 302 17.83 9.53 28.99
N ARG A 303 17.85 8.32 28.40
CA ARG A 303 17.02 7.21 28.83
C ARG A 303 17.90 6.09 29.37
N ARG A 304 17.79 5.87 30.69
CA ARG A 304 18.39 4.73 31.39
C ARG A 304 17.36 3.62 31.53
N ILE A 305 17.70 2.41 31.09
CA ILE A 305 16.82 1.24 31.18
C ILE A 305 17.57 0.09 31.86
N PRO A 306 17.18 -0.30 33.08
CA PRO A 306 17.62 -1.54 33.67
C PRO A 306 16.86 -2.71 33.03
N VAL A 307 17.59 -3.74 32.59
CA VAL A 307 16.99 -4.99 32.13
C VAL A 307 16.54 -5.81 33.34
N ALA A 308 15.25 -6.09 33.41
CA ALA A 308 14.68 -6.82 34.54
C ALA A 308 15.19 -8.28 34.56
N ARG A 309 15.69 -8.73 35.72
CA ARG A 309 16.22 -10.09 35.94
C ARG A 309 15.16 -11.13 36.29
N GLY A 310 13.89 -10.73 36.43
CA GLY A 310 12.78 -11.62 36.76
C GLY A 310 11.42 -10.93 36.72
N GLY A 311 10.34 -11.71 36.72
CA GLY A 311 8.97 -11.23 36.54
C GLY A 311 8.58 -11.07 35.07
N THR A 312 7.31 -10.75 34.79
CA THR A 312 6.80 -10.76 33.42
C THR A 312 7.24 -9.53 32.60
N LEU A 313 7.44 -9.73 31.30
CA LEU A 313 7.72 -8.67 30.33
C LEU A 313 6.67 -7.56 30.38
N LEU A 314 5.39 -7.90 30.49
CA LEU A 314 4.31 -6.92 30.60
C LEU A 314 4.45 -6.05 31.86
N ARG A 315 4.86 -6.64 33.00
CA ARG A 315 5.10 -5.88 34.23
C ARG A 315 6.27 -4.91 34.05
N TRP A 316 7.35 -5.37 33.40
CA TRP A 316 8.51 -4.53 33.12
C TRP A 316 8.16 -3.37 32.17
N LEU A 317 7.46 -3.63 31.06
CA LEU A 317 7.00 -2.60 30.12
C LEU A 317 6.10 -1.56 30.79
N ARG A 318 5.17 -1.98 31.65
CA ARG A 318 4.33 -1.07 32.44
C ARG A 318 5.14 -0.22 33.41
N GLY A 319 6.16 -0.80 34.05
CA GLY A 319 7.09 -0.08 34.90
C GLY A 319 7.83 1.02 34.14
N LEU A 320 8.41 0.68 32.98
CA LEU A 320 9.11 1.63 32.12
C LEU A 320 8.23 2.79 31.66
N GLN A 321 6.96 2.52 31.34
CA GLN A 321 6.01 3.57 30.96
C GLN A 321 5.57 4.41 32.15
N ALA A 322 5.30 3.80 33.31
CA ALA A 322 4.91 4.52 34.52
C ALA A 322 6.00 5.47 35.00
N GLU A 323 7.27 5.05 34.97
CA GLU A 323 8.42 5.91 35.27
C GLU A 323 8.46 7.14 34.36
N ARG A 324 8.18 6.97 33.07
CA ARG A 324 8.12 8.08 32.10
C ARG A 324 6.99 9.06 32.42
N SER A 325 5.82 8.58 32.82
CA SER A 325 4.68 9.43 33.19
C SER A 325 4.88 10.14 34.54
N GLN A 326 5.68 9.58 35.45
CA GLN A 326 5.96 10.14 36.78
C GLN A 326 7.17 11.08 36.78
N THR A 327 8.05 10.98 35.78
CA THR A 327 9.16 11.90 35.62
C THR A 327 8.61 13.23 35.11
N PRO A 328 8.76 14.35 35.85
CA PRO A 328 8.44 15.67 35.34
C PRO A 328 9.18 15.84 34.03
N SER A 329 8.45 16.23 33.02
CA SER A 329 8.90 16.29 31.64
C SER A 329 10.32 16.82 31.51
N ASP A 330 11.20 16.07 30.85
CA ASP A 330 12.58 16.44 30.45
C ASP A 330 12.63 17.66 29.48
N GLU A 331 11.54 18.44 29.44
CA GLU A 331 11.24 19.61 28.61
C GLU A 331 12.21 20.77 28.84
N ALA A 332 12.97 20.76 29.95
CA ALA A 332 13.92 21.79 30.32
C ALA A 332 15.39 21.34 30.28
N CYS A 333 15.74 20.27 29.53
CA CYS A 333 17.06 19.67 29.64
C CYS A 333 18.18 20.70 29.40
N ALA A 334 18.88 21.03 30.49
CA ALA A 334 20.03 21.90 30.49
C ALA A 334 21.21 21.14 29.88
N THR A 335 21.41 21.33 28.58
CA THR A 335 22.53 20.79 27.79
C THR A 335 23.89 20.77 28.51
N PRO A 336 24.27 21.78 29.33
CA PRO A 336 25.57 21.76 30.01
C PRO A 336 25.70 20.64 31.06
N ALA A 337 24.69 20.47 31.93
CA ALA A 337 24.73 19.45 32.99
C ALA A 337 24.77 18.04 32.40
N LEU A 338 23.99 17.81 31.34
CA LEU A 338 23.97 16.54 30.61
C LEU A 338 25.32 16.24 29.94
N ARG A 339 25.95 17.24 29.30
CA ARG A 339 27.30 17.10 28.70
C ARG A 339 28.35 16.75 29.74
N THR A 340 28.33 17.44 30.89
CA THR A 340 29.24 17.15 32.00
C THR A 340 29.04 15.76 32.57
N CYS A 341 27.79 15.30 32.74
CA CYS A 341 27.52 13.95 33.27
C CYS A 341 27.91 12.83 32.29
N LEU A 342 27.90 13.11 30.98
CA LEU A 342 28.21 12.14 29.93
C LEU A 342 29.63 12.25 29.36
N ASP A 343 30.48 13.10 29.97
CA ASP A 343 31.82 13.43 29.51
C ASP A 343 31.87 13.78 28.00
N ALA A 344 30.85 14.50 27.51
CA ALA A 344 30.73 14.86 26.09
C ALA A 344 31.42 16.20 25.80
N SER A 345 32.26 16.25 24.77
CA SER A 345 32.91 17.48 24.29
C SER A 345 31.89 18.52 23.83
N GLU A 346 32.22 19.82 23.87
CA GLU A 346 31.39 20.86 23.26
C GLU A 346 31.19 20.57 21.75
N GLY A 347 29.96 20.73 21.26
CA GLY A 347 29.58 20.41 19.87
C GLY A 347 29.50 18.92 19.52
N GLY A 348 30.04 18.02 20.36
CA GLY A 348 29.99 16.58 20.15
C GLY A 348 28.60 15.95 20.38
N SER A 349 28.43 14.71 19.90
CA SER A 349 27.21 13.92 20.12
C SER A 349 27.08 13.49 21.58
N LEU A 350 25.89 13.67 22.15
CA LEU A 350 25.55 13.28 23.53
C LEU A 350 25.38 11.77 23.69
N PHE A 351 24.88 11.09 22.65
CA PHE A 351 24.52 9.68 22.69
C PHE A 351 24.98 8.98 21.41
N ASP A 352 25.48 7.75 21.55
CA ASP A 352 25.84 6.93 20.39
C ASP A 352 24.62 6.49 19.58
N CYS A 353 23.47 6.36 20.25
CA CYS A 353 22.18 6.03 19.66
C CYS A 353 21.07 6.95 20.18
N VAL A 354 20.17 7.38 19.29
CA VAL A 354 18.93 8.08 19.62
C VAL A 354 17.73 7.33 19.06
N LEU A 355 16.72 7.08 19.91
CA LEU A 355 15.45 6.47 19.50
C LEU A 355 14.37 7.54 19.30
N THR A 356 13.60 7.39 18.22
CA THR A 356 12.43 8.23 17.93
C THR A 356 11.25 7.38 17.49
N THR A 357 10.04 7.91 17.68
CA THR A 357 8.82 7.26 17.20
C THR A 357 7.91 8.27 16.53
N ASP A 358 7.33 7.89 15.40
CA ASP A 358 6.35 8.68 14.66
C ASP A 358 5.11 7.85 14.35
N ALA A 359 4.01 8.54 14.04
CA ALA A 359 2.81 7.94 13.49
C ALA A 359 2.59 8.47 12.08
N GLU A 360 2.15 7.61 11.18
CA GLU A 360 1.70 8.00 9.85
C GLU A 360 0.43 8.84 9.95
N ASP A 361 0.45 10.03 9.36
CA ASP A 361 -0.65 10.99 9.49
C ASP A 361 -1.70 10.79 8.39
N ALA A 362 -2.56 9.79 8.58
CA ALA A 362 -3.64 9.46 7.65
C ALA A 362 -4.60 10.63 7.40
N ALA A 363 -4.84 11.45 8.42
CA ALA A 363 -5.71 12.64 8.31
C ALA A 363 -5.07 13.69 7.39
N LEU A 364 -3.77 13.97 7.56
CA LEU A 364 -3.04 14.87 6.68
C LEU A 364 -2.99 14.36 5.22
N LYS A 365 -2.77 13.05 5.01
CA LYS A 365 -2.83 12.44 3.68
C LYS A 365 -4.22 12.57 3.06
N SER A 366 -5.28 12.33 3.83
CA SER A 366 -6.66 12.50 3.36
C SER A 366 -6.96 13.96 2.97
N LEU A 367 -6.48 14.92 3.78
CA LEU A 367 -6.62 16.34 3.47
C LEU A 367 -5.87 16.71 2.20
N ALA A 368 -4.63 16.23 2.02
CA ALA A 368 -3.85 16.45 0.81
C ALA A 368 -4.59 15.94 -0.44
N ARG A 369 -5.13 14.72 -0.38
CA ARG A 369 -5.91 14.12 -1.48
C ARG A 369 -7.16 14.93 -1.82
N SER A 370 -7.87 15.45 -0.83
CA SER A 370 -9.04 16.33 -1.06
C SER A 370 -8.70 17.63 -1.83
N LEU A 371 -7.42 17.99 -1.90
CA LEU A 371 -6.92 19.16 -2.62
C LEU A 371 -6.29 18.80 -3.97
N GLY A 372 -6.29 17.52 -4.36
CA GLY A 372 -5.61 17.02 -5.57
C GLY A 372 -4.11 16.77 -5.38
N PHE A 373 -3.63 16.75 -4.13
CA PHE A 373 -2.22 16.50 -3.81
C PHE A 373 -1.98 15.04 -3.45
N HIS A 374 -0.84 14.49 -3.90
CA HIS A 374 -0.43 13.10 -3.70
C HIS A 374 1.07 13.00 -3.43
N GLY A 375 1.59 11.80 -3.16
CA GLY A 375 3.04 11.57 -2.97
C GLY A 375 3.65 12.31 -1.79
N LEU A 376 2.89 12.55 -0.71
CA LEU A 376 3.37 13.28 0.46
C LEU A 376 4.56 12.55 1.10
N THR A 377 5.73 13.15 1.01
CA THR A 377 7.01 12.61 1.47
C THR A 377 7.59 13.49 2.56
N HIS A 378 8.10 12.87 3.63
CA HIS A 378 8.68 13.55 4.77
C HIS A 378 10.16 13.16 4.96
N LEU A 379 11.04 14.16 4.90
CA LEU A 379 12.47 14.01 5.15
C LEU A 379 12.86 14.82 6.40
N PRO A 380 13.05 14.15 7.54
CA PRO A 380 13.27 14.83 8.82
C PRO A 380 14.65 15.48 8.91
N VAL A 381 14.78 16.42 9.85
CA VAL A 381 16.06 17.01 10.27
C VAL A 381 16.99 15.91 10.78
N SER A 382 18.27 15.96 10.39
CA SER A 382 19.27 15.03 10.89
C SER A 382 19.59 15.29 12.36
N LEU A 383 19.41 14.26 13.20
CA LEU A 383 19.77 14.33 14.61
C LEU A 383 21.27 14.10 14.81
N PRO A 384 21.89 14.72 15.83
CA PRO A 384 23.33 14.63 16.08
C PRO A 384 23.73 13.34 16.82
N ALA A 385 23.45 12.18 16.21
CA ALA A 385 23.85 10.88 16.76
C ALA A 385 24.44 9.98 15.67
N PRO A 386 25.50 9.21 15.98
CA PRO A 386 26.05 8.21 15.07
C PRO A 386 25.02 7.18 14.58
N LEU A 387 24.02 6.85 15.41
CA LEU A 387 22.90 5.97 15.08
C LEU A 387 21.58 6.59 15.53
N VAL A 388 20.59 6.66 14.65
CA VAL A 388 19.23 7.11 14.97
C VAL A 388 18.24 6.06 14.50
N ILE A 389 17.44 5.52 15.43
CA ILE A 389 16.44 4.50 15.14
C ILE A 389 15.05 5.14 15.28
N ASN A 390 14.32 5.22 14.18
CA ASN A 390 12.94 5.69 14.14
C ASN A 390 11.99 4.51 13.93
N ALA A 391 10.97 4.37 14.78
CA ALA A 391 9.85 3.47 14.51
C ALA A 391 8.61 4.29 14.08
N THR A 392 8.09 4.02 12.89
CA THR A 392 6.88 4.64 12.36
C THR A 392 5.71 3.66 12.42
N SER A 393 4.64 4.02 13.13
CA SER A 393 3.37 3.29 13.10
C SER A 393 2.56 3.65 11.85
N GLY A 394 2.03 2.65 11.15
CA GLY A 394 1.21 2.80 9.94
C GLY A 394 0.56 1.46 9.55
N PRO A 395 0.13 1.27 8.28
CA PRO A 395 -0.36 -0.02 7.79
C PRO A 395 0.66 -1.16 7.98
N ARG A 396 1.95 -0.82 7.91
CA ARG A 396 3.06 -1.69 8.31
C ARG A 396 3.98 -0.92 9.26
N LEU A 397 4.38 -1.55 10.37
CA LEU A 397 5.35 -0.96 11.28
C LEU A 397 6.71 -0.90 10.58
N ALA A 398 7.29 0.29 10.50
CA ALA A 398 8.56 0.52 9.83
C ALA A 398 9.63 0.99 10.82
N LEU A 399 10.79 0.35 10.84
CA LEU A 399 11.99 0.84 11.51
C LEU A 399 12.89 1.53 10.49
N ARG A 400 13.53 2.65 10.85
CA ARG A 400 14.50 3.36 10.01
C ARG A 400 15.74 3.70 10.84
N PHE A 401 16.88 3.20 10.41
CA PHE A 401 18.19 3.36 11.04
C PHE A 401 19.00 4.35 10.23
N HIS A 402 19.17 5.58 10.71
CA HIS A 402 20.10 6.53 10.11
C HIS A 402 21.43 6.37 10.83
N TYR A 403 22.53 6.09 10.11
CA TYR A 403 23.81 5.81 10.74
C TYR A 403 25.01 6.39 10.00
N ASP A 404 26.07 6.70 10.73
CA ASP A 404 27.36 7.12 10.19
C ASP A 404 28.11 5.89 9.63
N ALA A 405 28.21 5.82 8.30
CA ALA A 405 28.87 4.70 7.61
C ALA A 405 30.37 4.57 7.94
N ARG A 406 31.00 5.62 8.48
CA ARG A 406 32.39 5.56 8.97
C ARG A 406 32.51 4.82 10.30
N ARG A 407 31.39 4.65 11.02
CA ARG A 407 31.34 4.06 12.36
C ARG A 407 30.66 2.69 12.37
N PHE A 408 29.66 2.49 11.51
CA PHE A 408 28.88 1.25 11.44
C PHE A 408 28.88 0.65 10.03
N ALA A 409 29.19 -0.64 9.93
CA ALA A 409 29.04 -1.39 8.68
C ALA A 409 27.55 -1.62 8.36
N SER A 410 27.16 -1.47 7.09
CA SER A 410 25.78 -1.68 6.63
C SER A 410 25.24 -3.07 6.98
N THR A 411 26.06 -4.11 6.86
CA THR A 411 25.71 -5.49 7.24
C THR A 411 25.52 -5.69 8.75
N ALA A 412 26.15 -4.87 9.58
CA ALA A 412 25.95 -4.88 11.03
C ALA A 412 24.61 -4.22 11.39
N VAL A 413 24.32 -3.04 10.80
CA VAL A 413 23.03 -2.35 10.97
C VAL A 413 21.87 -3.19 10.42
N ALA A 414 22.09 -3.94 9.33
CA ALA A 414 21.14 -4.88 8.75
C ALA A 414 20.69 -5.96 9.74
N ARG A 415 21.67 -6.64 10.35
CA ARG A 415 21.43 -7.69 11.36
C ARG A 415 20.73 -7.11 12.58
N LEU A 416 21.17 -5.94 13.03
CA LEU A 416 20.60 -5.23 14.16
C LEU A 416 19.14 -4.84 13.93
N ALA A 417 18.81 -4.41 12.71
CA ALA A 417 17.45 -4.07 12.33
C ALA A 417 16.53 -5.31 12.26
N GLY A 418 17.04 -6.44 11.77
CA GLY A 418 16.33 -7.73 11.84
C GLY A 418 16.07 -8.18 13.28
N HIS A 419 17.10 -8.21 14.12
CA HIS A 419 16.98 -8.60 15.53
C HIS A 419 16.02 -7.68 16.30
N LEU A 420 16.08 -6.37 16.08
CA LEU A 420 15.17 -5.42 16.72
C LEU A 420 13.72 -5.65 16.26
N GLY A 421 13.52 -5.94 14.97
CA GLY A 421 12.21 -6.32 14.43
C GLY A 421 11.62 -7.56 15.10
N THR A 422 12.40 -8.63 15.20
CA THR A 422 12.00 -9.88 15.88
C THR A 422 11.70 -9.64 17.35
N LEU A 423 12.52 -8.86 18.06
CA LEU A 423 12.29 -8.57 19.47
C LEU A 423 10.99 -7.79 19.70
N LEU A 424 10.62 -6.87 18.81
CA LEU A 424 9.34 -6.17 18.90
C LEU A 424 8.15 -7.13 18.79
N GLU A 425 8.24 -8.14 17.91
CA GLU A 425 7.22 -9.18 17.74
C GLU A 425 7.17 -10.13 18.96
N GLU A 426 8.32 -10.63 19.41
CA GLU A 426 8.44 -11.53 20.57
C GLU A 426 7.93 -10.86 21.86
N LEU A 427 8.22 -9.58 22.07
CA LEU A 427 7.69 -8.82 23.22
C LEU A 427 6.16 -8.74 23.21
N ALA A 428 5.54 -8.69 22.04
CA ALA A 428 4.08 -8.67 21.90
C ALA A 428 3.47 -10.08 22.05
N LEU A 429 4.16 -11.13 21.61
CA LEU A 429 3.70 -12.51 21.67
C LEU A 429 3.85 -13.15 23.05
N ARG A 430 4.92 -12.82 23.77
CA ARG A 430 5.32 -13.48 25.02
C ARG A 430 5.23 -12.56 26.24
N ALA A 431 4.15 -11.78 26.34
CA ALA A 431 3.96 -10.79 27.39
C ALA A 431 4.13 -11.32 28.83
N ASP A 432 3.83 -12.61 29.05
CA ASP A 432 3.94 -13.29 30.36
C ASP A 432 5.29 -13.98 30.60
N ALA A 433 6.18 -14.01 29.61
CA ALA A 433 7.52 -14.56 29.77
C ALA A 433 8.43 -13.61 30.57
N GLU A 434 9.53 -14.14 31.09
CA GLU A 434 10.58 -13.32 31.69
C GLU A 434 11.46 -12.66 30.62
N PRO A 435 11.99 -11.45 30.84
CA PRO A 435 12.89 -10.79 29.89
C PRO A 435 14.11 -11.63 29.50
N SER A 436 14.63 -12.43 30.44
CA SER A 436 15.74 -13.37 30.24
C SER A 436 15.39 -14.59 29.37
N ALA A 437 14.10 -14.91 29.23
CA ALA A 437 13.63 -16.03 28.42
C ALA A 437 13.55 -15.72 26.92
N LEU A 438 13.67 -14.44 26.54
CA LEU A 438 13.82 -14.04 25.15
C LEU A 438 15.27 -14.30 24.73
N THR A 439 15.46 -15.31 23.88
CA THR A 439 16.74 -15.58 23.22
C THR A 439 16.75 -14.98 21.83
N LEU A 440 17.85 -14.31 21.44
CA LEU A 440 18.08 -13.98 20.03
C LEU A 440 18.12 -15.27 19.21
N PRO A 441 17.44 -15.35 18.06
CA PRO A 441 17.65 -16.48 17.16
C PRO A 441 19.14 -16.52 16.74
N PRO A 442 19.79 -17.70 16.72
CA PRO A 442 21.16 -17.81 16.26
C PRO A 442 21.25 -17.49 14.77
N GLY A 443 21.97 -16.41 14.44
CA GLY A 443 22.87 -16.33 13.28
C GLY A 443 22.34 -16.49 11.85
N GLU A 444 21.04 -16.66 11.61
CA GLU A 444 20.43 -16.58 10.28
C GLU A 444 19.20 -15.68 10.37
N LEU A 445 19.00 -14.79 9.37
CA LEU A 445 17.87 -13.87 9.25
C LEU A 445 16.55 -14.64 9.21
N GLY A 446 16.05 -15.04 10.38
CA GLY A 446 14.76 -15.66 10.57
C GLY A 446 13.65 -14.65 10.31
N ASN A 447 12.90 -14.89 9.24
CA ASN A 447 11.59 -14.32 8.92
C ASN A 447 11.45 -12.78 8.86
N VAL A 448 11.47 -12.32 7.59
CA VAL A 448 10.66 -11.26 6.96
C VAL A 448 10.62 -9.88 7.63
N GLY A 449 11.68 -9.10 7.36
CA GLY A 449 11.51 -7.66 7.13
C GLY A 449 12.53 -7.08 6.15
N THR A 450 12.05 -6.18 5.30
CA THR A 450 12.77 -5.56 4.18
C THR A 450 13.85 -4.59 4.67
N LEU A 451 15.14 -4.88 4.44
CA LEU A 451 16.30 -4.04 4.80
C LEU A 451 16.74 -3.11 3.64
N THR A 452 16.69 -1.78 3.80
CA THR A 452 16.96 -0.79 2.71
C THR A 452 17.98 0.27 3.11
N VAL A 453 19.24 0.25 2.67
CA VAL A 453 20.31 1.24 3.01
C VAL A 453 20.43 2.38 1.96
N GLY A 454 20.13 3.63 2.26
CA GLY A 454 20.21 4.71 1.26
C GLY A 454 21.60 5.30 1.02
N THR A 455 22.22 5.00 -0.13
CA THR A 455 22.81 5.89 -1.17
C THR A 455 23.41 5.01 -2.29
N GLY A 456 22.97 5.17 -3.54
CA GLY A 456 23.61 4.65 -4.77
C GLY A 456 24.15 3.21 -4.69
N PHE A 457 23.27 2.24 -4.88
CA PHE A 457 23.57 0.83 -4.62
C PHE A 457 24.64 0.24 -5.54
N GLY A 458 25.66 -0.39 -4.95
CA GLY A 458 26.68 -1.16 -5.67
C GLY A 458 26.19 -2.54 -6.12
N SER A 459 26.91 -3.20 -7.02
CA SER A 459 26.56 -4.55 -7.51
C SER A 459 26.40 -5.56 -6.37
N ALA A 460 27.29 -5.53 -5.38
CA ALA A 460 27.24 -6.41 -4.20
C ALA A 460 25.98 -6.19 -3.32
N GLU A 461 25.43 -4.97 -3.28
CA GLU A 461 24.23 -4.67 -2.48
C GLU A 461 22.96 -5.13 -3.19
N VAL A 462 22.89 -4.93 -4.51
CA VAL A 462 21.82 -5.49 -5.35
C VAL A 462 21.84 -7.02 -5.28
N GLU A 463 23.01 -7.63 -5.33
CA GLU A 463 23.19 -9.08 -5.19
C GLU A 463 22.72 -9.59 -3.82
N ALA A 464 23.15 -8.94 -2.74
CA ALA A 464 22.76 -9.31 -1.38
C ALA A 464 21.26 -9.15 -1.12
N VAL A 465 20.61 -8.18 -1.75
CA VAL A 465 19.15 -7.99 -1.66
C VAL A 465 18.44 -9.07 -2.47
N LEU A 466 18.82 -9.30 -3.73
CA LEU A 466 18.22 -10.34 -4.56
C LEU A 466 18.37 -11.73 -3.95
N ALA A 467 19.50 -12.03 -3.31
CA ALA A 467 19.75 -13.31 -2.64
C ALA A 467 18.80 -13.57 -1.46
N GLN A 468 18.18 -12.54 -0.89
CA GLN A 468 17.18 -12.67 0.18
C GLN A 468 15.77 -12.96 -0.36
N HIS A 469 15.55 -12.88 -1.67
CA HIS A 469 14.23 -13.17 -2.23
C HIS A 469 14.02 -14.70 -2.28
N PRO A 470 12.91 -15.25 -1.73
CA PRO A 470 12.71 -16.71 -1.65
C PRO A 470 12.67 -17.41 -3.01
N ALA A 471 12.42 -16.67 -4.09
CA ALA A 471 12.47 -17.19 -5.46
C ALA A 471 13.88 -17.26 -6.07
N VAL A 472 14.94 -16.88 -5.34
CA VAL A 472 16.32 -16.84 -5.81
C VAL A 472 17.14 -17.91 -5.08
N ALA A 473 17.71 -18.87 -5.81
CA ALA A 473 18.67 -19.84 -5.27
C ALA A 473 20.09 -19.28 -5.24
N GLN A 474 20.48 -18.62 -6.33
CA GLN A 474 21.79 -18.00 -6.49
C GLN A 474 21.62 -16.73 -7.33
N VAL A 475 22.43 -15.72 -7.06
CA VAL A 475 22.45 -14.49 -7.85
C VAL A 475 23.88 -13.97 -7.91
N SER A 476 24.25 -13.40 -9.05
CA SER A 476 25.50 -12.67 -9.26
C SER A 476 25.19 -11.37 -9.97
N VAL A 477 25.73 -10.25 -9.52
CA VAL A 477 25.48 -8.94 -10.12
C VAL A 477 26.78 -8.34 -10.63
N VAL A 478 26.81 -7.97 -11.91
CA VAL A 478 27.98 -7.37 -12.57
C VAL A 478 27.62 -6.03 -13.20
N PRO A 479 28.58 -5.09 -13.35
CA PRO A 479 28.36 -3.86 -14.11
C PRO A 479 27.96 -4.16 -15.56
N ASP A 480 26.99 -3.41 -16.11
CA ASP A 480 26.60 -3.54 -17.51
C ASP A 480 27.66 -2.89 -18.42
N THR A 481 28.50 -3.71 -19.05
CA THR A 481 29.58 -3.27 -19.94
C THR A 481 29.12 -3.09 -21.40
N ARG A 482 27.82 -3.22 -21.68
CA ARG A 482 27.30 -3.00 -23.05
C ARG A 482 27.41 -1.52 -23.42
N ALA A 483 27.91 -1.26 -24.63
CA ALA A 483 28.30 0.08 -25.08
C ALA A 483 27.16 1.11 -24.97
N GLY A 484 27.30 2.07 -24.03
CA GLY A 484 26.46 3.26 -23.95
C GLY A 484 25.76 3.54 -22.61
N ASN A 485 25.74 2.62 -21.65
CA ASN A 485 25.02 2.78 -20.38
C ASN A 485 25.96 2.78 -19.16
N ALA A 486 26.75 3.85 -19.01
CA ALA A 486 27.67 4.02 -17.88
C ALA A 486 26.88 4.21 -16.57
N GLY A 487 26.51 3.10 -15.92
CA GLY A 487 25.79 3.09 -14.64
C GLY A 487 24.79 1.94 -14.44
N GLY A 488 24.52 1.09 -15.44
CA GLY A 488 23.61 -0.06 -15.29
C GLY A 488 24.26 -1.29 -14.63
N LEU A 489 23.44 -2.18 -14.05
CA LEU A 489 23.87 -3.46 -13.49
C LEU A 489 23.16 -4.61 -14.21
N VAL A 490 23.81 -5.77 -14.32
CA VAL A 490 23.24 -7.02 -14.82
C VAL A 490 23.20 -8.04 -13.69
N ALA A 491 22.01 -8.51 -13.33
CA ALA A 491 21.81 -9.58 -12.36
C ALA A 491 21.58 -10.91 -13.08
N GLN A 492 22.51 -11.85 -12.90
CA GLN A 492 22.36 -13.26 -13.28
C GLN A 492 21.69 -13.98 -12.12
N VAL A 493 20.46 -14.46 -12.31
CA VAL A 493 19.65 -15.07 -11.25
C VAL A 493 19.38 -16.53 -11.59
N VAL A 494 19.74 -17.41 -10.67
CA VAL A 494 19.32 -18.82 -10.65
C VAL A 494 18.06 -18.90 -9.79
N PRO A 495 16.89 -19.25 -10.34
CA PRO A 495 15.67 -19.38 -9.56
C PRO A 495 15.77 -20.49 -8.51
N ALA A 496 15.16 -20.29 -7.35
CA ALA A 496 14.93 -21.37 -6.40
C ALA A 496 14.06 -22.44 -7.06
N ARG A 497 14.53 -23.71 -7.07
CA ARG A 497 13.72 -24.81 -7.62
C ARG A 497 12.42 -24.88 -6.81
N PRO A 498 11.23 -24.88 -7.45
CA PRO A 498 10.03 -25.30 -6.76
C PRO A 498 10.26 -26.72 -6.24
N THR A 499 9.81 -27.02 -5.02
CA THR A 499 9.80 -28.37 -4.44
C THR A 499 9.35 -29.37 -5.50
N GLU A 500 10.19 -30.36 -5.80
CA GLU A 500 9.97 -31.34 -6.86
C GLU A 500 8.57 -31.96 -6.74
N GLY A 501 7.75 -31.82 -7.80
CA GLY A 501 6.50 -32.60 -7.94
C GLY A 501 5.27 -31.86 -8.45
N VAL A 502 5.18 -30.52 -8.39
CA VAL A 502 3.95 -29.79 -8.77
C VAL A 502 4.22 -28.80 -9.90
N ARG A 503 3.95 -29.19 -11.15
CA ARG A 503 3.79 -28.21 -12.25
C ARG A 503 2.57 -27.35 -11.93
N ARG A 504 2.76 -26.04 -11.72
CA ARG A 504 1.66 -25.09 -11.55
C ARG A 504 0.77 -25.12 -12.80
N LYS A 505 -0.51 -25.44 -12.60
CA LYS A 505 -1.52 -25.33 -13.66
C LYS A 505 -1.76 -23.83 -13.91
N LYS A 506 -1.63 -23.38 -15.16
CA LYS A 506 -1.79 -21.96 -15.53
C LYS A 506 -3.25 -21.72 -15.91
N PRO A 507 -4.03 -20.95 -15.12
CA PRO A 507 -5.43 -20.71 -15.44
C PRO A 507 -5.55 -19.78 -16.66
N GLY A 508 -6.58 -20.02 -17.48
CA GLY A 508 -6.97 -19.08 -18.53
C GLY A 508 -7.52 -17.77 -17.95
N PHE A 509 -7.51 -16.70 -18.73
CA PHE A 509 -8.09 -15.42 -18.36
C PHE A 509 -9.20 -15.08 -19.35
N GLY A 510 -10.42 -14.84 -18.85
CA GLY A 510 -11.54 -14.34 -19.63
C GLY A 510 -12.02 -12.98 -19.11
N LEU A 511 -12.75 -12.23 -19.94
CA LEU A 511 -13.42 -11.00 -19.51
C LEU A 511 -14.91 -11.29 -19.29
N PHE A 512 -15.43 -10.84 -18.16
CA PHE A 512 -16.83 -10.98 -17.76
C PHE A 512 -17.46 -9.61 -17.61
N TYR A 513 -18.67 -9.49 -18.15
CA TYR A 513 -19.41 -8.24 -18.18
C TYR A 513 -20.70 -8.32 -17.35
N PHE A 514 -21.11 -7.21 -16.72
CA PHE A 514 -22.35 -7.04 -15.96
C PHE A 514 -22.67 -5.54 -15.65
N ALA A 515 -22.32 -4.62 -16.55
CA ALA A 515 -22.49 -3.17 -16.39
C ALA A 515 -23.94 -2.68 -16.12
N ASN A 516 -24.02 -1.52 -15.45
CA ASN A 516 -25.23 -0.76 -15.15
C ASN A 516 -25.60 0.20 -16.30
N GLU A 517 -26.87 0.57 -16.46
CA GLU A 517 -27.35 1.38 -17.61
C GLU A 517 -26.85 2.85 -17.64
N GLU A 518 -26.16 3.34 -16.61
CA GLU A 518 -25.69 4.74 -16.48
C GLU A 518 -24.55 5.15 -17.44
N ALA A 519 -24.13 4.26 -18.34
CA ALA A 519 -23.14 4.54 -19.38
C ALA A 519 -23.57 5.68 -20.34
N ASN A 520 -22.58 6.40 -20.87
CA ASN A 520 -22.77 7.52 -21.82
C ASN A 520 -23.72 7.10 -22.96
N ALA A 521 -24.88 7.75 -23.06
CA ALA A 521 -26.01 7.30 -23.90
C ALA A 521 -25.68 7.15 -25.39
N ARG A 522 -24.56 7.72 -25.87
CA ARG A 522 -24.12 7.64 -27.27
C ARG A 522 -23.32 6.37 -27.61
N GLU A 523 -22.67 5.69 -26.65
CA GLU A 523 -21.73 4.59 -26.93
C GLU A 523 -21.87 3.39 -25.95
N ARG A 524 -23.10 3.02 -25.58
CA ARG A 524 -23.43 2.02 -24.53
C ARG A 524 -22.73 0.64 -24.61
N TYR A 525 -22.16 0.25 -25.75
CA TYR A 525 -21.49 -1.05 -25.95
C TYR A 525 -20.00 -0.92 -26.30
N ARG A 526 -19.41 0.28 -26.19
CA ARG A 526 -18.00 0.51 -26.56
C ARG A 526 -17.06 -0.35 -25.74
N LEU A 527 -17.16 -0.32 -24.41
CA LEU A 527 -16.35 -1.15 -23.53
C LEU A 527 -16.43 -2.65 -23.87
N TYR A 528 -17.64 -3.15 -24.17
CA TYR A 528 -17.87 -4.54 -24.55
C TYR A 528 -17.17 -4.91 -25.87
N LEU A 529 -17.30 -4.08 -26.91
CA LEU A 529 -16.71 -4.33 -28.23
C LEU A 529 -15.19 -4.12 -28.26
N GLU A 530 -14.69 -3.03 -27.67
CA GLU A 530 -13.25 -2.75 -27.63
C GLU A 530 -12.51 -3.69 -26.70
N GLY A 531 -13.08 -3.99 -25.53
CA GLY A 531 -12.55 -4.98 -24.60
C GLY A 531 -12.42 -6.34 -25.25
N ALA A 532 -13.44 -6.80 -25.99
CA ALA A 532 -13.40 -8.06 -26.71
C ALA A 532 -12.28 -8.11 -27.78
N ARG A 533 -12.11 -7.05 -28.58
CA ARG A 533 -11.02 -6.98 -29.57
C ARG A 533 -9.63 -6.99 -28.92
N LEU A 534 -9.49 -6.27 -27.80
CA LEU A 534 -8.23 -6.21 -27.07
C LEU A 534 -7.90 -7.56 -26.43
N ALA A 535 -8.89 -8.22 -25.83
CA ALA A 535 -8.76 -9.56 -25.27
C ALA A 535 -8.38 -10.59 -26.35
N ASP A 536 -9.05 -10.56 -27.50
CA ASP A 536 -8.79 -11.43 -28.64
C ASP A 536 -7.36 -11.29 -29.18
N ARG A 537 -6.85 -10.05 -29.29
CA ARG A 537 -5.46 -9.79 -29.72
C ARG A 537 -4.42 -10.27 -28.71
N ASN A 538 -4.75 -10.30 -27.43
CA ASN A 538 -3.82 -10.61 -26.33
C ASN A 538 -4.01 -12.02 -25.73
N GLY A 539 -4.72 -12.90 -26.43
CA GLY A 539 -4.78 -14.32 -26.09
C GLY A 539 -5.60 -14.66 -24.84
N PHE A 540 -6.61 -13.85 -24.52
CA PHE A 540 -7.61 -14.22 -23.51
C PHE A 540 -8.42 -15.42 -23.98
N THR A 541 -8.89 -16.21 -23.03
CA THR A 541 -9.57 -17.49 -23.27
C THR A 541 -11.02 -17.27 -23.74
N ALA A 542 -11.74 -16.33 -23.13
CA ALA A 542 -13.14 -16.10 -23.48
C ALA A 542 -13.64 -14.69 -23.14
N ILE A 543 -14.70 -14.28 -23.85
CA ILE A 543 -15.63 -13.23 -23.43
C ILE A 543 -16.87 -13.89 -22.87
N TRP A 544 -17.30 -13.44 -21.68
CA TRP A 544 -18.49 -13.90 -20.99
C TRP A 544 -19.58 -12.82 -21.04
N THR A 545 -20.58 -13.06 -21.88
CA THR A 545 -21.71 -12.16 -22.13
C THR A 545 -22.87 -12.51 -21.22
N PRO A 546 -23.21 -11.70 -20.20
CA PRO A 546 -24.24 -12.04 -19.23
C PRO A 546 -25.65 -12.05 -19.85
N GLU A 547 -26.62 -12.49 -19.07
CA GLU A 547 -28.05 -12.33 -19.37
C GLU A 547 -28.75 -11.71 -18.17
N ARG A 548 -29.47 -10.61 -18.40
CA ARG A 548 -30.30 -9.95 -17.39
C ARG A 548 -31.50 -9.25 -18.02
N HIS A 549 -32.69 -9.47 -17.47
CA HIS A 549 -33.94 -8.91 -17.99
C HIS A 549 -34.55 -7.88 -17.05
N PHE A 550 -35.14 -6.84 -17.63
CA PHE A 550 -36.07 -5.90 -16.96
C PHE A 550 -35.52 -5.21 -15.69
N ASP A 551 -34.21 -4.96 -15.62
CA ASP A 551 -33.52 -4.29 -14.52
C ASP A 551 -32.46 -3.33 -15.06
N GLU A 552 -32.27 -2.19 -14.39
CA GLU A 552 -31.25 -1.19 -14.74
C GLU A 552 -29.83 -1.76 -14.57
N HIS A 553 -29.64 -2.64 -13.57
CA HIS A 553 -28.36 -3.31 -13.31
C HIS A 553 -28.21 -4.53 -14.21
N GLY A 554 -27.24 -4.50 -15.11
CA GLY A 554 -27.08 -5.52 -16.15
C GLY A 554 -28.00 -5.31 -17.36
N GLY A 555 -28.78 -4.21 -17.39
CA GLY A 555 -29.79 -3.92 -18.41
C GLY A 555 -29.25 -3.78 -19.85
N LEU A 556 -27.93 -3.61 -19.99
CA LEU A 556 -27.25 -3.64 -21.29
C LEU A 556 -27.20 -5.05 -21.91
N TYR A 557 -27.53 -6.10 -21.16
CA TYR A 557 -27.35 -7.48 -21.62
C TYR A 557 -28.64 -8.34 -21.56
N PRO A 558 -29.73 -7.92 -22.22
CA PRO A 558 -31.00 -8.67 -22.21
C PRO A 558 -30.98 -9.92 -23.10
N ASN A 559 -30.06 -10.00 -24.07
CA ASN A 559 -29.97 -11.13 -24.98
C ASN A 559 -28.50 -11.44 -25.31
N PRO A 560 -27.91 -12.47 -24.66
CA PRO A 560 -26.52 -12.82 -24.92
C PRO A 560 -26.30 -13.26 -26.38
N ALA A 561 -27.24 -13.97 -27.01
CA ALA A 561 -27.07 -14.44 -28.39
C ALA A 561 -26.87 -13.28 -29.38
N VAL A 562 -27.67 -12.21 -29.28
CA VAL A 562 -27.55 -11.03 -30.15
C VAL A 562 -26.20 -10.34 -29.98
N LEU A 563 -25.75 -10.14 -28.74
CA LEU A 563 -24.48 -9.48 -28.45
C LEU A 563 -23.27 -10.35 -28.81
N THR A 564 -23.37 -11.66 -28.63
CA THR A 564 -22.34 -12.62 -29.03
C THR A 564 -22.22 -12.72 -30.55
N ALA A 565 -23.32 -12.61 -31.31
CA ALA A 565 -23.28 -12.54 -32.78
C ALA A 565 -22.44 -11.37 -33.30
N ALA A 566 -22.52 -10.20 -32.63
CA ALA A 566 -21.67 -9.06 -32.95
C ALA A 566 -20.18 -9.36 -32.69
N LEU A 567 -19.86 -10.03 -31.58
CA LEU A 567 -18.48 -10.43 -31.27
C LEU A 567 -17.94 -11.52 -32.20
N ALA A 568 -18.79 -12.42 -32.70
CA ALA A 568 -18.41 -13.47 -33.64
C ALA A 568 -17.72 -12.92 -34.89
N ILE A 569 -18.16 -11.75 -35.35
CA ILE A 569 -17.58 -11.05 -36.50
C ILE A 569 -16.47 -10.08 -36.08
N ALA A 570 -16.55 -9.50 -34.88
CA ALA A 570 -15.56 -8.53 -34.40
C ALA A 570 -14.25 -9.14 -33.87
N THR A 571 -14.19 -10.47 -33.71
CA THR A 571 -13.06 -11.20 -33.12
C THR A 571 -12.73 -12.45 -33.93
N GLU A 572 -11.50 -12.96 -33.79
CA GLU A 572 -10.99 -14.06 -34.62
C GLU A 572 -10.73 -15.36 -33.83
N ARG A 573 -10.24 -15.27 -32.58
CA ARG A 573 -9.65 -16.41 -31.84
C ARG A 573 -10.32 -16.69 -30.51
N ILE A 574 -10.76 -15.65 -29.81
CA ILE A 574 -11.32 -15.75 -28.45
C ILE A 574 -12.60 -16.58 -28.41
N GLY A 575 -12.78 -17.35 -27.33
CA GLY A 575 -14.03 -18.05 -27.07
C GLY A 575 -15.17 -17.08 -26.76
N LEU A 576 -16.37 -17.40 -27.22
CA LEU A 576 -17.54 -16.53 -27.10
C LEU A 576 -18.60 -17.23 -26.27
N ARG A 577 -18.73 -16.83 -25.00
CA ARG A 577 -19.50 -17.60 -24.01
C ARG A 577 -20.63 -16.79 -23.41
N ALA A 578 -21.81 -17.40 -23.30
CA ALA A 578 -22.86 -16.82 -22.47
C ALA A 578 -22.49 -16.94 -20.98
N GLY A 579 -22.66 -15.84 -20.24
CA GLY A 579 -22.35 -15.67 -18.83
C GLY A 579 -23.39 -16.24 -17.87
N SER A 580 -24.58 -16.64 -18.35
CA SER A 580 -25.56 -17.55 -17.72
C SER A 580 -26.90 -17.46 -18.46
N VAL A 581 -27.14 -18.31 -19.47
CA VAL A 581 -28.43 -18.36 -20.15
C VAL A 581 -29.50 -18.90 -19.21
N VAL A 582 -30.56 -18.13 -18.99
CA VAL A 582 -31.67 -18.53 -18.14
C VAL A 582 -32.60 -19.44 -18.94
N LEU A 583 -32.20 -20.69 -19.16
CA LEU A 583 -32.90 -21.63 -20.04
C LEU A 583 -34.42 -21.72 -19.82
N PRO A 584 -34.95 -21.66 -18.57
CA PRO A 584 -36.40 -21.66 -18.36
C PRO A 584 -37.16 -20.50 -19.01
N LEU A 585 -36.50 -19.40 -19.39
CA LEU A 585 -37.14 -18.28 -20.09
C LEU A 585 -37.22 -18.47 -21.61
N HIS A 586 -36.51 -19.47 -22.15
CA HIS A 586 -36.31 -19.61 -23.60
C HIS A 586 -36.84 -20.93 -24.13
N HIS A 587 -37.35 -20.90 -25.36
CA HIS A 587 -37.69 -22.13 -26.06
C HIS A 587 -36.40 -22.85 -26.53
N PRO A 588 -36.20 -24.16 -26.24
CA PRO A 588 -34.96 -24.87 -26.56
C PRO A 588 -34.61 -24.89 -28.06
N LEU A 589 -35.60 -24.98 -28.96
CA LEU A 589 -35.37 -24.82 -30.41
C LEU A 589 -34.70 -23.49 -30.76
N ARG A 590 -35.18 -22.38 -30.18
CA ARG A 590 -34.63 -21.05 -30.45
C ARG A 590 -33.21 -20.92 -29.93
N VAL A 591 -32.95 -21.41 -28.72
CA VAL A 591 -31.58 -21.46 -28.18
C VAL A 591 -30.66 -22.24 -29.11
N ALA A 592 -31.06 -23.44 -29.55
CA ALA A 592 -30.24 -24.26 -30.43
C ALA A 592 -30.01 -23.62 -31.82
N GLU A 593 -31.01 -23.00 -32.44
CA GLU A 593 -30.88 -22.31 -33.73
C GLU A 593 -30.00 -21.06 -33.63
N ASP A 594 -30.29 -20.18 -32.66
CA ASP A 594 -29.60 -18.90 -32.50
C ASP A 594 -28.10 -19.16 -32.24
N TRP A 595 -27.76 -20.07 -31.32
CA TRP A 595 -26.38 -20.39 -31.01
C TRP A 595 -25.68 -21.20 -32.11
N SER A 596 -26.40 -22.04 -32.86
CA SER A 596 -25.81 -22.73 -34.03
C SER A 596 -25.44 -21.75 -35.14
N ALA A 597 -26.28 -20.73 -35.38
CA ALA A 597 -25.95 -19.67 -36.33
C ALA A 597 -24.69 -18.90 -35.89
N ILE A 598 -24.57 -18.56 -34.60
CA ILE A 598 -23.39 -17.88 -34.05
C ILE A 598 -22.15 -18.78 -34.10
N ASP A 599 -22.31 -20.08 -33.91
CA ASP A 599 -21.22 -21.05 -34.05
C ASP A 599 -20.66 -21.07 -35.47
N ASN A 600 -21.54 -20.99 -36.48
CA ASN A 600 -21.13 -20.85 -37.88
C ASN A 600 -20.42 -19.50 -38.13
N LEU A 601 -20.98 -18.38 -37.65
CA LEU A 601 -20.38 -17.06 -37.82
C LEU A 601 -19.00 -16.97 -37.15
N SER A 602 -18.85 -17.57 -35.98
CA SER A 602 -17.62 -17.56 -35.19
C SER A 602 -16.61 -18.63 -35.61
N LYS A 603 -17.01 -19.58 -36.49
CA LYS A 603 -16.21 -20.75 -36.91
C LYS A 603 -15.88 -21.69 -35.74
N GLY A 604 -16.86 -22.00 -34.91
CA GLY A 604 -16.72 -23.03 -33.89
C GLY A 604 -16.23 -22.52 -32.53
N ARG A 605 -16.46 -21.25 -32.16
CA ARG A 605 -15.89 -20.65 -30.94
C ARG A 605 -16.90 -20.45 -29.80
N VAL A 606 -18.15 -20.89 -29.96
CA VAL A 606 -19.19 -20.61 -28.96
C VAL A 606 -19.18 -21.58 -27.79
N GLY A 607 -19.61 -21.09 -26.63
CA GLY A 607 -19.96 -21.90 -25.47
C GLY A 607 -21.09 -21.25 -24.67
N MET A 608 -21.68 -21.99 -23.74
CA MET A 608 -22.86 -21.48 -23.01
C MET A 608 -22.83 -21.90 -21.55
N ALA A 609 -22.79 -20.93 -20.62
CA ALA A 609 -23.24 -21.19 -19.26
C ALA A 609 -24.76 -21.19 -19.20
N VAL A 610 -25.36 -22.07 -18.39
CA VAL A 610 -26.80 -22.15 -18.19
C VAL A 610 -27.17 -22.06 -16.71
N THR A 611 -28.32 -21.48 -16.43
CA THR A 611 -28.86 -21.32 -15.07
C THR A 611 -30.38 -21.47 -15.05
N SER A 612 -30.94 -21.75 -13.87
CA SER A 612 -32.39 -21.84 -13.70
C SER A 612 -33.05 -20.48 -13.54
N GLY A 613 -32.28 -19.43 -13.30
CA GLY A 613 -32.81 -18.12 -12.90
C GLY A 613 -33.35 -18.12 -11.48
N TRP A 614 -33.44 -16.94 -10.88
CA TRP A 614 -33.86 -16.79 -9.49
C TRP A 614 -34.81 -15.62 -9.26
N MET A 615 -34.76 -14.59 -10.11
CA MET A 615 -35.64 -13.41 -10.05
C MET A 615 -37.03 -13.73 -10.61
N PRO A 616 -38.12 -13.60 -9.82
CA PRO A 616 -39.48 -13.87 -10.30
C PRO A 616 -39.90 -13.00 -11.49
N GLN A 617 -39.46 -11.74 -11.53
CA GLN A 617 -39.85 -10.78 -12.57
C GLN A 617 -39.38 -11.20 -13.97
N ASP A 618 -38.21 -11.82 -14.08
CA ASP A 618 -37.65 -12.31 -15.35
C ASP A 618 -38.58 -13.36 -15.99
N PHE A 619 -39.36 -14.09 -15.17
CA PHE A 619 -40.31 -15.09 -15.63
C PHE A 619 -41.61 -14.51 -16.19
N ALA A 620 -41.73 -13.18 -16.36
CA ALA A 620 -42.79 -12.61 -17.17
C ALA A 620 -42.84 -13.20 -18.59
N LEU A 621 -41.70 -13.68 -19.11
CA LEU A 621 -41.59 -14.37 -20.40
C LEU A 621 -42.13 -15.82 -20.37
N ALA A 622 -42.09 -16.49 -19.22
CA ALA A 622 -42.52 -17.86 -19.04
C ALA A 622 -43.00 -18.13 -17.59
N PRO A 623 -44.14 -17.57 -17.16
CA PRO A 623 -44.53 -17.56 -15.74
C PRO A 623 -44.67 -18.95 -15.15
N ASP A 624 -45.21 -19.89 -15.93
CA ASP A 624 -45.50 -21.26 -15.51
C ASP A 624 -44.22 -22.07 -15.18
N HIS A 625 -43.06 -21.60 -15.63
CA HIS A 625 -41.79 -22.29 -15.38
C HIS A 625 -41.19 -21.98 -14.00
N PHE A 626 -41.61 -20.90 -13.32
CA PHE A 626 -40.91 -20.44 -12.11
C PHE A 626 -40.90 -21.47 -10.97
N ALA A 627 -42.02 -22.16 -10.76
CA ALA A 627 -42.17 -23.15 -9.69
C ALA A 627 -41.21 -24.35 -9.86
N ASN A 628 -41.00 -24.80 -11.10
CA ASN A 628 -40.20 -25.99 -11.43
C ASN A 628 -38.94 -25.64 -12.24
N LYS A 629 -38.43 -24.41 -12.10
CA LYS A 629 -37.40 -23.83 -12.96
C LYS A 629 -36.12 -24.66 -13.10
N ARG A 630 -35.71 -25.39 -12.07
CA ARG A 630 -34.52 -26.26 -12.12
C ARG A 630 -34.74 -27.48 -13.02
N ASP A 631 -35.88 -28.15 -12.89
CA ASP A 631 -36.21 -29.31 -13.72
C ASP A 631 -36.44 -28.89 -15.18
N VAL A 632 -37.09 -27.75 -15.38
CA VAL A 632 -37.25 -27.15 -16.71
C VAL A 632 -35.89 -26.88 -17.35
N MET A 633 -34.94 -26.27 -16.61
CA MET A 633 -33.59 -26.01 -17.10
C MET A 633 -32.87 -27.30 -17.54
N PHE A 634 -32.88 -28.37 -16.72
CA PHE A 634 -32.18 -29.60 -17.06
C PHE A 634 -32.82 -30.32 -18.26
N ARG A 635 -34.15 -30.36 -18.35
CA ARG A 635 -34.85 -30.90 -19.54
C ARG A 635 -34.53 -30.09 -20.78
N ALA A 636 -34.60 -28.76 -20.70
CA ALA A 636 -34.29 -27.88 -21.82
C ALA A 636 -32.82 -28.03 -22.27
N LEU A 637 -31.88 -28.20 -21.34
CA LEU A 637 -30.47 -28.44 -21.66
C LEU A 637 -30.27 -29.74 -22.45
N GLU A 638 -30.94 -30.83 -22.05
CA GLU A 638 -30.90 -32.10 -22.77
C GLU A 638 -31.45 -31.96 -24.19
N GLN A 639 -32.59 -31.28 -24.35
CA GLN A 639 -33.19 -30.98 -25.65
C GLN A 639 -32.26 -30.14 -26.53
N VAL A 640 -31.63 -29.09 -25.99
CA VAL A 640 -30.67 -28.25 -26.73
C VAL A 640 -29.47 -29.08 -27.21
N ARG A 641 -28.91 -29.95 -26.36
CA ARG A 641 -27.77 -30.81 -26.74
C ARG A 641 -28.14 -31.83 -27.81
N GLU A 642 -29.34 -32.40 -27.75
CA GLU A 642 -29.83 -33.33 -28.76
C GLU A 642 -30.02 -32.65 -30.12
N LEU A 643 -30.64 -31.46 -30.12
CA LEU A 643 -30.79 -30.63 -31.32
C LEU A 643 -29.42 -30.21 -31.89
N TRP A 644 -28.46 -29.85 -31.03
CA TRP A 644 -27.10 -29.51 -31.43
C TRP A 644 -26.42 -30.66 -32.18
N ARG A 645 -26.51 -31.88 -31.66
CA ARG A 645 -26.00 -33.10 -32.32
C ARG A 645 -26.73 -33.47 -33.60
N GLY A 646 -27.92 -32.92 -33.83
CA GLY A 646 -28.74 -33.12 -35.04
C GLY A 646 -29.82 -34.16 -34.91
N GLY A 647 -30.06 -34.59 -33.67
CA GLY A 647 -31.26 -35.31 -33.32
C GLY A 647 -32.51 -34.49 -33.58
N ALA A 648 -33.64 -35.18 -33.55
CA ALA A 648 -34.94 -34.54 -33.61
C ALA A 648 -35.60 -34.60 -32.23
N VAL A 649 -36.15 -33.49 -31.79
CA VAL A 649 -36.90 -33.39 -30.53
C VAL A 649 -38.35 -33.04 -30.85
N ALA A 650 -39.30 -33.74 -30.22
CA ALA A 650 -40.72 -33.50 -30.42
C ALA A 650 -41.17 -32.22 -29.71
N PHE A 651 -41.90 -31.38 -30.42
CA PHE A 651 -42.60 -30.22 -29.88
C PHE A 651 -44.01 -30.12 -30.46
N PRO A 652 -44.98 -29.51 -29.74
CA PRO A 652 -46.30 -29.27 -30.28
C PRO A 652 -46.26 -28.22 -31.39
N GLU A 653 -46.79 -28.57 -32.56
CA GLU A 653 -47.02 -27.61 -33.64
C GLU A 653 -48.27 -26.74 -33.35
N GLY A 654 -48.58 -25.76 -34.21
CA GLY A 654 -49.71 -24.83 -34.01
C GLY A 654 -51.10 -25.47 -33.89
N THR A 655 -51.24 -26.77 -34.17
CA THR A 655 -52.48 -27.56 -34.00
C THR A 655 -52.49 -28.42 -32.73
N GLY A 656 -51.40 -28.41 -31.95
CA GLY A 656 -51.22 -29.21 -30.73
C GLY A 656 -50.67 -30.63 -30.97
N ARG A 657 -50.39 -31.01 -32.22
CA ARG A 657 -49.75 -32.30 -32.54
C ARG A 657 -48.25 -32.23 -32.29
N GLU A 658 -47.69 -33.25 -31.64
CA GLU A 658 -46.25 -33.40 -31.47
C GLU A 658 -45.56 -33.72 -32.80
N VAL A 659 -44.57 -32.92 -33.17
CA VAL A 659 -43.78 -33.08 -34.41
C VAL A 659 -42.29 -33.13 -34.06
N PRO A 660 -41.54 -34.13 -34.56
CA PRO A 660 -40.09 -34.19 -34.38
C PRO A 660 -39.41 -33.12 -35.23
N LEU A 661 -38.80 -32.13 -34.57
CA LEU A 661 -38.14 -30.99 -35.23
C LEU A 661 -36.61 -31.08 -35.07
N ARG A 662 -35.89 -30.59 -36.09
CA ARG A 662 -34.43 -30.44 -36.14
C ARG A 662 -34.09 -28.97 -36.40
N THR A 663 -32.91 -28.53 -35.96
CA THR A 663 -32.44 -27.15 -36.14
C THR A 663 -31.55 -26.97 -37.37
N PHE A 664 -31.63 -25.78 -37.96
CA PHE A 664 -30.76 -25.32 -39.05
C PHE A 664 -30.32 -23.86 -38.81
N PRO A 665 -29.07 -23.46 -39.16
CA PRO A 665 -28.00 -24.29 -39.71
C PRO A 665 -27.52 -25.33 -38.69
N ARG A 666 -26.73 -26.31 -39.16
CA ARG A 666 -26.05 -27.26 -38.28
C ARG A 666 -24.81 -26.57 -37.68
N PRO A 667 -24.48 -26.78 -36.40
CA PRO A 667 -23.31 -26.16 -35.79
C PRO A 667 -22.02 -26.72 -36.40
N VAL A 668 -20.95 -25.94 -36.33
CA VAL A 668 -19.59 -26.36 -36.71
C VAL A 668 -19.03 -27.31 -35.65
N GLN A 669 -19.27 -27.02 -34.37
CA GLN A 669 -18.85 -27.87 -33.27
C GLN A 669 -19.78 -29.10 -33.12
N PRO A 670 -19.24 -30.32 -32.96
CA PRO A 670 -20.05 -31.54 -32.83
C PRO A 670 -20.83 -31.61 -31.51
N GLU A 671 -20.30 -31.02 -30.44
CA GLU A 671 -20.92 -30.88 -29.13
C GLU A 671 -20.89 -29.42 -28.73
N LEU A 672 -21.92 -28.96 -28.02
CA LEU A 672 -21.94 -27.64 -27.41
C LEU A 672 -21.11 -27.64 -26.13
N PRO A 673 -20.07 -26.79 -25.99
CA PRO A 673 -19.40 -26.58 -24.71
C PRO A 673 -20.36 -25.91 -23.72
N VAL A 674 -20.70 -26.60 -22.62
CA VAL A 674 -21.68 -26.14 -21.63
C VAL A 674 -21.05 -25.98 -20.26
N TRP A 675 -21.36 -24.86 -19.59
CA TRP A 675 -21.10 -24.62 -18.18
C TRP A 675 -22.42 -24.64 -17.39
N LEU A 676 -22.41 -25.23 -16.20
CA LEU A 676 -23.50 -25.05 -15.24
C LEU A 676 -23.13 -23.93 -14.27
N THR A 677 -23.98 -22.91 -14.17
CA THR A 677 -23.76 -21.81 -13.22
C THR A 677 -24.08 -22.27 -11.81
N CYS A 678 -23.05 -22.30 -10.96
CA CYS A 678 -23.11 -22.80 -9.60
C CYS A 678 -22.82 -21.64 -8.62
N PRO A 679 -23.85 -20.94 -8.10
CA PRO A 679 -23.69 -19.79 -7.20
C PRO A 679 -23.22 -20.17 -5.78
N GLY A 680 -23.00 -21.47 -5.53
CA GLY A 680 -22.34 -21.97 -4.32
C GLY A 680 -23.02 -23.12 -3.61
N ASN A 681 -24.10 -23.67 -4.16
CA ASN A 681 -24.74 -24.89 -3.66
C ASN A 681 -23.95 -26.15 -4.07
N PRO A 682 -23.52 -27.00 -3.13
CA PRO A 682 -22.77 -28.22 -3.42
C PRO A 682 -23.46 -29.15 -4.43
N GLU A 683 -24.79 -29.25 -4.34
CA GLU A 683 -25.62 -30.10 -5.22
C GLU A 683 -25.45 -29.77 -6.72
N LEU A 684 -25.29 -28.49 -7.10
CA LEU A 684 -25.08 -28.14 -8.51
C LEU A 684 -23.67 -28.47 -8.98
N PHE A 685 -22.65 -28.41 -8.10
CA PHE A 685 -21.30 -28.86 -8.44
C PHE A 685 -21.30 -30.38 -8.70
N GLU A 686 -21.96 -31.15 -7.84
CA GLU A 686 -22.11 -32.59 -8.07
C GLU A 686 -22.90 -32.86 -9.36
N LYS A 687 -24.01 -32.13 -9.58
CA LYS A 687 -24.82 -32.29 -10.78
C LYS A 687 -24.07 -31.95 -12.06
N ALA A 688 -23.25 -30.90 -12.06
CA ALA A 688 -22.36 -30.56 -13.17
C ALA A 688 -21.39 -31.72 -13.46
N GLY A 689 -20.88 -32.36 -12.41
CA GLY A 689 -19.99 -33.51 -12.51
C GLY A 689 -20.68 -34.73 -13.12
N GLU A 690 -21.90 -35.05 -12.67
CA GLU A 690 -22.73 -36.12 -13.22
C GLU A 690 -23.02 -35.94 -14.72
N LEU A 691 -23.37 -34.72 -15.11
CA LEU A 691 -23.72 -34.36 -16.49
C LEU A 691 -22.49 -34.28 -17.42
N GLY A 692 -21.28 -34.30 -16.86
CA GLY A 692 -20.03 -34.16 -17.61
C GLY A 692 -19.75 -32.75 -18.12
N VAL A 693 -20.48 -31.73 -17.66
CA VAL A 693 -20.35 -30.33 -18.11
C VAL A 693 -19.33 -29.54 -17.29
N HIS A 694 -19.00 -28.33 -17.74
CA HIS A 694 -18.10 -27.40 -17.04
C HIS A 694 -18.81 -26.67 -15.89
N VAL A 695 -18.06 -25.97 -15.04
CA VAL A 695 -18.60 -25.21 -13.89
C VAL A 695 -18.27 -23.74 -14.05
N LEU A 696 -19.27 -22.87 -13.92
CA LEU A 696 -19.08 -21.43 -13.75
C LEU A 696 -19.50 -21.06 -12.32
N THR A 697 -18.59 -20.50 -11.53
CA THR A 697 -18.86 -20.08 -10.15
C THR A 697 -18.27 -18.70 -9.85
N SER A 698 -18.49 -18.19 -8.64
CA SER A 698 -18.17 -16.82 -8.24
C SER A 698 -17.59 -16.76 -6.83
N LEU A 699 -16.61 -15.86 -6.61
CA LEU A 699 -16.13 -15.47 -5.27
C LEU A 699 -16.95 -14.34 -4.62
N ALA A 700 -17.99 -13.82 -5.29
CA ALA A 700 -18.85 -12.78 -4.74
C ALA A 700 -19.66 -13.23 -3.51
N SER A 701 -19.90 -14.53 -3.37
CA SER A 701 -20.74 -15.11 -2.31
C SER A 701 -20.09 -16.28 -1.58
N GLN A 702 -18.79 -16.51 -1.80
CA GLN A 702 -18.07 -17.70 -1.33
C GLN A 702 -16.61 -17.36 -1.06
N SER A 703 -16.03 -18.02 -0.07
CA SER A 703 -14.59 -18.03 0.17
C SER A 703 -13.85 -18.99 -0.78
N VAL A 704 -12.55 -18.79 -0.92
CA VAL A 704 -11.68 -19.68 -1.73
C VAL A 704 -11.69 -21.11 -1.19
N GLU A 705 -11.72 -21.28 0.13
CA GLU A 705 -11.82 -22.59 0.81
C GLU A 705 -13.11 -23.32 0.43
N GLU A 706 -14.25 -22.64 0.47
CA GLU A 706 -15.53 -23.25 0.09
C GLU A 706 -15.55 -23.66 -1.39
N VAL A 707 -14.95 -22.86 -2.27
CA VAL A 707 -14.85 -23.19 -3.69
C VAL A 707 -13.95 -24.41 -3.89
N ARG A 708 -12.81 -24.53 -3.19
CA ARG A 708 -11.94 -25.72 -3.22
C ARG A 708 -12.72 -26.99 -2.90
N ASP A 709 -13.46 -26.97 -1.81
CA ASP A 709 -14.19 -28.14 -1.33
C ASP A 709 -15.30 -28.54 -2.32
N LYS A 710 -15.95 -27.55 -2.96
CA LYS A 710 -16.97 -27.76 -4.01
C LYS A 710 -16.36 -28.23 -5.34
N ILE A 711 -15.16 -27.77 -5.71
CA ILE A 711 -14.42 -28.31 -6.86
C ILE A 711 -14.11 -29.79 -6.60
N ALA A 712 -13.69 -30.16 -5.39
CA ALA A 712 -13.45 -31.57 -5.06
C ALA A 712 -14.72 -32.43 -5.24
N LEU A 713 -15.88 -31.93 -4.80
CA LEU A 713 -17.18 -32.58 -5.04
C LEU A 713 -17.49 -32.74 -6.53
N TYR A 714 -17.31 -31.69 -7.32
CA TYR A 714 -17.48 -31.74 -8.79
C TYR A 714 -16.60 -32.82 -9.43
N ARG A 715 -15.30 -32.83 -9.09
CA ARG A 715 -14.33 -33.79 -9.63
C ARG A 715 -14.67 -35.23 -9.22
N ALA A 716 -15.10 -35.44 -7.97
CA ALA A 716 -15.56 -36.74 -7.50
C ALA A 716 -16.85 -37.21 -8.21
N ALA A 717 -17.80 -36.30 -8.42
CA ALA A 717 -19.05 -36.61 -9.13
C ALA A 717 -18.79 -36.97 -10.61
N ARG A 718 -17.85 -36.29 -11.28
CA ARG A 718 -17.38 -36.69 -12.62
C ARG A 718 -16.87 -38.13 -12.64
N ALA A 719 -16.00 -38.47 -11.68
CA ALA A 719 -15.44 -39.82 -11.56
C ALA A 719 -16.55 -40.88 -11.40
N ARG A 720 -17.51 -40.61 -10.50
CA ARG A 720 -18.65 -41.52 -10.25
C ARG A 720 -19.52 -41.73 -11.49
N ALA A 721 -19.67 -40.71 -12.32
CA ALA A 721 -20.46 -40.75 -13.55
C ALA A 721 -19.68 -41.26 -14.79
N GLY A 722 -18.41 -41.65 -14.62
CA GLY A 722 -17.58 -42.21 -15.70
C GLY A 722 -16.88 -41.17 -16.58
N HIS A 723 -16.89 -39.89 -16.20
CA HIS A 723 -16.13 -38.84 -16.88
C HIS A 723 -14.71 -38.74 -16.29
N ASP A 724 -13.72 -38.36 -17.10
CA ASP A 724 -12.37 -38.08 -16.59
C ASP A 724 -12.42 -36.91 -15.58
N PRO A 725 -12.02 -37.12 -14.31
CA PRO A 725 -12.01 -36.06 -13.30
C PRO A 725 -11.09 -34.90 -13.65
N ALA A 726 -9.99 -35.13 -14.36
CA ALA A 726 -9.04 -34.09 -14.75
C ALA A 726 -9.58 -33.17 -15.88
N THR A 727 -10.60 -33.63 -16.61
CA THR A 727 -11.31 -32.84 -17.63
C THR A 727 -12.44 -32.03 -17.02
N GLY A 728 -12.94 -31.04 -17.76
CA GLY A 728 -14.04 -30.17 -17.34
C GLY A 728 -13.52 -28.91 -16.67
N THR A 729 -13.65 -27.79 -17.37
CA THR A 729 -13.21 -26.45 -16.93
C THR A 729 -14.00 -25.97 -15.73
N VAL A 730 -13.31 -25.56 -14.66
CA VAL A 730 -13.87 -24.73 -13.60
C VAL A 730 -13.48 -23.28 -13.84
N THR A 731 -14.46 -22.46 -14.19
CA THR A 731 -14.32 -21.02 -14.35
C THR A 731 -14.77 -20.30 -13.08
N VAL A 732 -13.88 -19.48 -12.50
CA VAL A 732 -14.15 -18.69 -11.30
C VAL A 732 -14.24 -17.22 -11.67
N MET A 733 -15.39 -16.61 -11.44
CA MET A 733 -15.65 -15.20 -11.68
C MET A 733 -15.38 -14.38 -10.41
N LEU A 734 -14.66 -13.27 -10.58
CA LEU A 734 -14.24 -12.38 -9.49
C LEU A 734 -14.02 -10.97 -10.02
N HIS A 735 -14.20 -10.00 -9.14
CA HIS A 735 -14.04 -8.58 -9.47
C HIS A 735 -12.56 -8.31 -9.74
N THR A 736 -12.27 -7.65 -10.86
CA THR A 736 -10.90 -7.44 -11.33
C THR A 736 -10.69 -6.00 -11.75
N PHE A 737 -9.66 -5.36 -11.19
CA PHE A 737 -9.18 -4.06 -11.63
C PHE A 737 -7.68 -3.94 -11.32
N VAL A 738 -6.85 -3.92 -12.35
CA VAL A 738 -5.38 -3.95 -12.21
C VAL A 738 -4.79 -2.64 -12.70
N GLY A 739 -3.88 -2.05 -11.93
CA GLY A 739 -3.22 -0.78 -12.26
C GLY A 739 -1.75 -0.75 -11.88
N LYS A 740 -1.10 0.41 -12.05
CA LYS A 740 0.35 0.56 -11.76
C LYS A 740 0.65 0.73 -10.28
N ASP A 741 -0.27 1.35 -9.54
CA ASP A 741 -0.11 1.70 -8.14
C ASP A 741 -1.32 1.21 -7.36
N ALA A 742 -1.07 0.50 -6.26
CA ALA A 742 -2.13 -0.14 -5.47
C ALA A 742 -3.04 0.89 -4.78
N ASP A 743 -2.51 2.04 -4.37
CA ASP A 743 -3.29 3.09 -3.72
C ASP A 743 -4.17 3.82 -4.74
N GLU A 744 -3.64 4.13 -5.94
CA GLU A 744 -4.42 4.72 -7.05
C GLU A 744 -5.55 3.77 -7.50
N VAL A 745 -5.27 2.46 -7.60
CA VAL A 745 -6.28 1.44 -7.91
C VAL A 745 -7.37 1.42 -6.85
N LEU A 746 -6.99 1.42 -5.57
CA LEU A 746 -7.93 1.39 -4.47
C LEU A 746 -8.84 2.63 -4.45
N ASP A 747 -8.29 3.81 -4.74
CA ASP A 747 -9.05 5.05 -4.81
C ASP A 747 -10.07 5.03 -5.96
N GLN A 748 -9.73 4.43 -7.11
CA GLN A 748 -10.64 4.32 -8.26
C GLN A 748 -11.77 3.31 -8.04
N VAL A 749 -11.50 2.18 -7.38
CA VAL A 749 -12.50 1.10 -7.25
C VAL A 749 -13.36 1.20 -6.00
N ARG A 750 -12.96 1.97 -4.98
CA ARG A 750 -13.61 1.97 -3.66
C ARG A 750 -15.08 2.35 -3.74
N GLU A 751 -15.39 3.49 -4.34
CA GLU A 751 -16.76 3.96 -4.47
C GLU A 751 -17.58 3.09 -5.43
N PRO A 752 -17.13 2.79 -6.67
CA PRO A 752 -17.84 1.91 -7.59
C PRO A 752 -18.16 0.53 -7.00
N LEU A 753 -17.18 -0.14 -6.41
CA LEU A 753 -17.37 -1.46 -5.84
C LEU A 753 -18.27 -1.42 -4.60
N THR A 754 -18.15 -0.40 -3.75
CA THR A 754 -19.06 -0.23 -2.61
C THR A 754 -20.49 -0.02 -3.08
N HIS A 755 -20.70 0.77 -4.14
CA HIS A 755 -22.01 0.94 -4.75
C HIS A 755 -22.55 -0.36 -5.33
N TYR A 756 -21.73 -1.09 -6.11
CA TYR A 756 -22.10 -2.38 -6.68
C TYR A 756 -22.47 -3.39 -5.58
N LEU A 757 -21.68 -3.48 -4.51
CA LEU A 757 -21.97 -4.37 -3.39
C LEU A 757 -23.25 -3.95 -2.66
N ARG A 758 -23.54 -2.65 -2.54
CA ARG A 758 -24.81 -2.15 -1.96
C ARG A 758 -26.02 -2.60 -2.78
N THR A 759 -25.96 -2.46 -4.10
CA THR A 759 -27.06 -2.89 -4.98
C THR A 759 -27.18 -4.42 -5.01
N HIS A 760 -26.06 -5.14 -4.96
CA HIS A 760 -26.05 -6.60 -4.85
C HIS A 760 -26.58 -7.11 -3.49
N LEU A 761 -26.32 -6.42 -2.38
CA LEU A 761 -26.90 -6.73 -1.07
C LEU A 761 -28.42 -6.54 -1.07
N ARG A 762 -28.94 -5.52 -1.77
CA ARG A 762 -30.38 -5.32 -2.01
C ARG A 762 -30.98 -6.41 -2.91
N LEU A 763 -30.20 -7.00 -3.81
CA LEU A 763 -30.61 -8.16 -4.61
C LEU A 763 -30.61 -9.46 -3.78
N GLN A 764 -29.64 -9.62 -2.87
CA GLN A 764 -29.61 -10.70 -1.88
C GLN A 764 -30.76 -10.58 -0.87
N GLU A 765 -31.25 -9.37 -0.59
CA GLU A 765 -32.44 -9.11 0.23
C GLU A 765 -33.69 -9.83 -0.32
N LEU A 766 -33.93 -9.82 -1.64
CA LEU A 766 -35.04 -10.57 -2.26
C LEU A 766 -34.91 -12.09 -2.04
N ARG A 767 -33.68 -12.58 -1.87
CA ARG A 767 -33.36 -13.97 -1.52
C ARG A 767 -33.48 -14.25 -0.02
N ILE A 768 -33.25 -13.26 0.85
CA ILE A 768 -33.36 -13.39 2.32
C ILE A 768 -34.80 -13.20 2.80
N ARG A 769 -35.59 -12.32 2.17
CA ARG A 769 -37.03 -12.16 2.43
C ARG A 769 -37.83 -13.44 2.12
N SER A 770 -37.32 -14.31 1.25
CA SER A 770 -37.88 -15.65 1.03
C SER A 770 -37.44 -16.70 2.05
N LEU A 771 -36.58 -16.33 3.03
CA LEU A 771 -36.00 -17.20 4.07
C LEU A 771 -36.35 -16.76 5.52
N GLU A 772 -37.25 -15.79 5.72
CA GLU A 772 -37.79 -15.35 7.03
C GLU A 772 -36.74 -15.00 8.14
N LEU A 773 -35.60 -14.39 7.79
CA LEU A 773 -34.57 -13.98 8.77
C LEU A 773 -34.77 -12.54 9.30
N PRO A 774 -34.50 -12.25 10.59
CA PRO A 774 -34.75 -10.97 11.23
C PRO A 774 -33.54 -10.02 11.07
N VAL A 775 -33.46 -9.34 9.94
CA VAL A 775 -32.50 -8.21 9.77
C VAL A 775 -33.30 -7.03 9.22
N ASP A 776 -33.30 -5.91 9.96
CA ASP A 776 -33.93 -4.67 9.52
C ASP A 776 -32.98 -3.91 8.59
N VAL A 777 -33.12 -4.18 7.29
CA VAL A 777 -32.24 -3.68 6.22
C VAL A 777 -32.74 -2.37 5.60
N ASP A 778 -33.86 -1.82 6.07
CA ASP A 778 -34.43 -0.56 5.56
C ASP A 778 -33.71 0.69 6.13
N ASP A 779 -32.71 0.53 7.01
CA ASP A 779 -31.82 1.62 7.47
C ASP A 779 -30.69 1.89 6.45
N PRO A 780 -30.71 3.02 5.74
CA PRO A 780 -29.69 3.36 4.74
C PRO A 780 -28.29 3.47 5.35
N LYS A 781 -28.17 3.86 6.63
CA LYS A 781 -26.87 4.00 7.31
C LYS A 781 -26.27 2.65 7.68
N LEU A 782 -27.11 1.66 7.99
CA LEU A 782 -26.65 0.29 8.25
C LEU A 782 -26.16 -0.36 6.95
N LEU A 783 -26.90 -0.18 5.85
CA LEU A 783 -26.50 -0.66 4.52
C LEU A 783 -25.17 -0.06 4.06
N ASP A 784 -24.94 1.24 4.25
CA ASP A 784 -23.67 1.89 3.90
C ASP A 784 -22.48 1.36 4.71
N ARG A 785 -22.68 1.08 6.00
CA ARG A 785 -21.64 0.48 6.85
C ARG A 785 -21.35 -0.96 6.46
N LEU A 786 -22.39 -1.75 6.17
CA LEU A 786 -22.25 -3.13 5.71
C LEU A 786 -21.57 -3.20 4.33
N ALA A 787 -21.92 -2.32 3.40
CA ALA A 787 -21.28 -2.24 2.09
C ALA A 787 -19.80 -1.83 2.21
N SER A 788 -19.47 -0.85 3.07
CA SER A 788 -18.08 -0.45 3.32
C SER A 788 -17.25 -1.56 3.98
N PHE A 789 -17.84 -2.32 4.90
CA PHE A 789 -17.19 -3.49 5.52
C PHE A 789 -17.04 -4.65 4.51
N ALA A 790 -18.06 -4.92 3.70
CA ALA A 790 -18.04 -5.90 2.63
C ALA A 790 -16.96 -5.56 1.59
N PHE A 791 -16.76 -4.28 1.27
CA PHE A 791 -15.66 -3.83 0.42
C PHE A 791 -14.30 -4.26 0.99
N GLU A 792 -14.00 -3.94 2.26
CA GLU A 792 -12.69 -4.27 2.86
C GLU A 792 -12.44 -5.79 2.93
N LEU A 793 -13.48 -6.59 3.17
CA LEU A 793 -13.41 -8.05 3.15
C LEU A 793 -13.17 -8.57 1.72
N HIS A 794 -13.95 -8.09 0.76
CA HIS A 794 -13.95 -8.55 -0.63
C HIS A 794 -12.67 -8.18 -1.36
N TYR A 795 -12.20 -6.94 -1.18
CA TYR A 795 -10.92 -6.44 -1.69
C TYR A 795 -9.74 -7.32 -1.25
N ARG A 796 -9.70 -7.73 0.02
CA ARG A 796 -8.57 -8.49 0.57
C ARG A 796 -8.63 -9.98 0.25
N MET A 797 -9.83 -10.55 0.13
CA MET A 797 -10.02 -12.00 0.18
C MET A 797 -10.58 -12.63 -1.09
N SER A 798 -11.24 -11.85 -1.97
CA SER A 798 -12.10 -12.40 -3.04
C SER A 798 -12.05 -11.61 -4.37
N ALA A 799 -11.03 -10.78 -4.60
CA ALA A 799 -10.90 -9.95 -5.80
C ALA A 799 -9.46 -9.90 -6.35
N LEU A 800 -9.32 -9.52 -7.63
CA LEU A 800 -8.05 -9.19 -8.29
C LEU A 800 -7.95 -7.67 -8.46
N ILE A 801 -7.76 -6.98 -7.34
CA ILE A 801 -7.66 -5.51 -7.30
C ILE A 801 -6.28 -5.12 -6.75
N GLY A 802 -5.44 -4.50 -7.57
CA GLY A 802 -4.08 -4.09 -7.20
C GLY A 802 -3.15 -3.92 -8.39
N THR A 803 -1.85 -4.13 -8.18
CA THR A 803 -0.84 -4.22 -9.25
C THR A 803 -0.73 -5.63 -9.82
N PRO A 804 -0.18 -5.81 -11.04
CA PRO A 804 0.00 -7.14 -11.64
C PRO A 804 0.69 -8.14 -10.70
N THR A 805 1.74 -7.72 -10.00
CA THR A 805 2.47 -8.58 -9.05
C THR A 805 1.70 -8.85 -7.77
N SER A 806 1.01 -7.85 -7.21
CA SER A 806 0.20 -8.01 -6.00
C SER A 806 -0.99 -8.98 -6.19
N CYS A 807 -1.45 -9.15 -7.43
CA CYS A 807 -2.52 -10.07 -7.78
C CYS A 807 -2.05 -11.53 -7.96
N LEU A 808 -0.75 -11.77 -8.20
CA LEU A 808 -0.20 -13.12 -8.44
C LEU A 808 -0.52 -14.13 -7.32
N PRO A 809 -0.44 -13.80 -6.01
CA PRO A 809 -0.77 -14.75 -4.94
C PRO A 809 -2.21 -15.24 -5.00
N MET A 810 -3.17 -14.38 -5.37
CA MET A 810 -4.57 -14.79 -5.52
C MET A 810 -4.75 -15.70 -6.73
N VAL A 811 -4.11 -15.39 -7.86
CA VAL A 811 -4.12 -16.24 -9.06
C VAL A 811 -3.55 -17.63 -8.76
N ASP A 812 -2.41 -17.70 -8.06
CA ASP A 812 -1.78 -18.95 -7.66
C ASP A 812 -2.72 -19.77 -6.76
N ARG A 813 -3.32 -19.13 -5.75
CA ARG A 813 -4.26 -19.78 -4.82
C ARG A 813 -5.48 -20.35 -5.55
N LEU A 814 -6.02 -19.64 -6.54
CA LEU A 814 -7.15 -20.13 -7.35
C LEU A 814 -6.75 -21.29 -8.25
N ALA A 815 -5.56 -21.23 -8.86
CA ALA A 815 -5.02 -22.33 -9.64
C ALA A 815 -4.78 -23.59 -8.78
N GLU A 816 -4.27 -23.42 -7.56
CA GLU A 816 -4.00 -24.51 -6.61
C GLU A 816 -5.27 -25.26 -6.18
N ILE A 817 -6.40 -24.56 -6.06
CA ILE A 817 -7.69 -25.21 -5.76
C ILE A 817 -8.37 -25.82 -6.98
N GLY A 818 -7.75 -25.73 -8.16
CA GLY A 818 -8.23 -26.34 -9.40
C GLY A 818 -9.12 -25.45 -10.26
N ALA A 819 -9.04 -24.12 -10.12
CA ALA A 819 -9.63 -23.21 -11.10
C ALA A 819 -8.85 -23.29 -12.42
N ASP A 820 -9.56 -23.56 -13.52
CA ASP A 820 -8.99 -23.69 -14.86
C ASP A 820 -9.03 -22.35 -15.62
N GLU A 821 -9.91 -21.44 -15.23
CA GLU A 821 -10.09 -20.12 -15.83
C GLU A 821 -10.56 -19.09 -14.81
N LEU A 822 -10.02 -17.87 -14.91
CA LEU A 822 -10.44 -16.70 -14.17
C LEU A 822 -11.29 -15.80 -15.08
N ALA A 823 -12.58 -15.72 -14.81
CA ALA A 823 -13.49 -14.80 -15.48
C ALA A 823 -13.42 -13.43 -14.78
N CYS A 824 -12.57 -12.55 -15.31
CA CYS A 824 -12.31 -11.23 -14.75
C CYS A 824 -13.53 -10.32 -14.96
N PHE A 825 -14.24 -10.01 -13.89
CA PHE A 825 -15.39 -9.12 -13.91
C PHE A 825 -14.92 -7.67 -13.79
N ILE A 826 -15.02 -6.93 -14.88
CA ILE A 826 -14.31 -5.65 -15.08
C ILE A 826 -15.20 -4.40 -15.08
N ASP A 827 -16.52 -4.55 -15.19
CA ASP A 827 -17.47 -3.46 -15.43
C ASP A 827 -18.52 -3.34 -14.29
N PHE A 828 -18.04 -3.36 -13.04
CA PHE A 828 -18.85 -3.20 -11.83
C PHE A 828 -19.09 -1.73 -11.42
N GLY A 829 -19.17 -0.82 -12.39
CA GLY A 829 -19.44 0.62 -12.18
C GLY A 829 -18.22 1.54 -12.23
N VAL A 830 -17.04 1.03 -12.58
CA VAL A 830 -15.84 1.85 -12.84
C VAL A 830 -15.97 2.54 -14.21
N ASP A 831 -15.41 3.73 -14.34
CA ASP A 831 -15.37 4.50 -15.60
C ASP A 831 -14.81 3.68 -16.79
N GLU A 832 -15.45 3.76 -17.95
CA GLU A 832 -15.12 2.92 -19.10
C GLU A 832 -13.70 3.14 -19.63
N ASP A 833 -13.25 4.40 -19.70
CA ASP A 833 -11.90 4.71 -20.18
C ASP A 833 -10.85 4.22 -19.17
N ALA A 834 -11.14 4.32 -17.87
CA ALA A 834 -10.31 3.72 -16.81
C ALA A 834 -10.24 2.19 -16.93
N VAL A 835 -11.35 1.51 -17.19
CA VAL A 835 -11.38 0.05 -17.39
C VAL A 835 -10.57 -0.35 -18.63
N LEU A 836 -10.77 0.33 -19.76
CA LEU A 836 -10.01 0.06 -20.99
C LEU A 836 -8.50 0.28 -20.79
N ALA A 837 -8.10 1.33 -20.07
CA ALA A 837 -6.71 1.56 -19.71
C ALA A 837 -6.15 0.44 -18.80
N ALA A 838 -6.94 0.01 -17.81
CA ALA A 838 -6.59 -1.05 -16.87
C ALA A 838 -6.39 -2.43 -17.55
N LEU A 839 -7.02 -2.69 -18.70
CA LEU A 839 -6.82 -3.94 -19.44
C LEU A 839 -5.35 -4.16 -19.84
N SER A 840 -4.57 -3.10 -20.05
CA SER A 840 -3.12 -3.23 -20.33
C SER A 840 -2.36 -3.88 -19.17
N HIS A 841 -2.76 -3.58 -17.93
CA HIS A 841 -2.17 -4.18 -16.73
C HIS A 841 -2.70 -5.58 -16.45
N LEU A 842 -3.94 -5.88 -16.85
CA LEU A 842 -4.46 -7.24 -16.82
C LEU A 842 -3.75 -8.15 -17.85
N ILE A 843 -3.41 -7.61 -19.03
CA ILE A 843 -2.54 -8.30 -20.00
C ILE A 843 -1.16 -8.59 -19.39
N GLU A 844 -0.56 -7.60 -18.72
CA GLU A 844 0.71 -7.78 -18.03
C GLU A 844 0.62 -8.89 -16.96
N LEU A 845 -0.40 -8.87 -16.10
CA LEU A 845 -0.65 -9.94 -15.12
C LEU A 845 -0.72 -11.32 -15.79
N LYS A 846 -1.46 -11.43 -16.89
CA LYS A 846 -1.56 -12.68 -17.65
C LYS A 846 -0.19 -13.13 -18.18
N GLN A 847 0.60 -12.21 -18.74
CA GLN A 847 1.95 -12.52 -19.23
C GLN A 847 2.86 -13.01 -18.10
N LEU A 848 2.74 -12.43 -16.89
CA LEU A 848 3.47 -12.90 -15.70
C LEU A 848 3.02 -14.30 -15.25
N VAL A 849 1.78 -14.71 -15.51
CA VAL A 849 1.33 -16.09 -15.23
C VAL A 849 1.85 -17.06 -16.28
N ASP A 850 1.94 -16.62 -17.53
CA ASP A 850 2.37 -17.45 -18.67
C ASP A 850 3.89 -17.63 -18.73
N ASP A 851 4.68 -16.63 -18.33
CA ASP A 851 6.13 -16.63 -18.41
C ASP A 851 6.77 -16.49 -17.02
N ASP A 852 7.27 -17.61 -16.49
CA ASP A 852 7.89 -17.66 -15.16
C ASP A 852 9.20 -16.84 -15.08
N ALA A 853 9.89 -16.65 -16.19
CA ALA A 853 11.10 -15.82 -16.24
C ALA A 853 10.75 -14.33 -16.20
N LEU A 854 9.73 -13.91 -16.97
CA LEU A 854 9.18 -12.56 -16.91
C LEU A 854 8.60 -12.26 -15.53
N ARG A 855 7.88 -13.24 -14.94
CA ARG A 855 7.35 -13.19 -13.57
C ARG A 855 8.44 -12.92 -12.57
N LEU A 856 9.48 -13.76 -12.59
CA LEU A 856 10.61 -13.63 -11.68
C LEU A 856 11.29 -12.28 -11.86
N ARG A 857 11.57 -11.87 -13.11
CA ARG A 857 12.17 -10.56 -13.40
C ARG A 857 11.35 -9.42 -12.81
N ARG A 858 10.03 -9.37 -13.07
CA ARG A 858 9.16 -8.29 -12.60
C ARG A 858 9.08 -8.24 -11.08
N VAL A 859 8.88 -9.39 -10.44
CA VAL A 859 8.84 -9.51 -8.98
C VAL A 859 10.15 -9.04 -8.37
N LEU A 860 11.30 -9.44 -8.94
CA LEU A 860 12.60 -9.01 -8.47
C LEU A 860 12.88 -7.53 -8.74
N THR A 861 12.41 -6.96 -9.86
CA THR A 861 12.50 -5.52 -10.13
C THR A 861 11.72 -4.71 -9.09
N GLU A 862 10.45 -5.05 -8.84
CA GLU A 862 9.66 -4.32 -7.84
C GLU A 862 10.19 -4.53 -6.42
N TYR A 863 10.67 -5.74 -6.12
CA TYR A 863 11.39 -6.01 -4.90
C TYR A 863 12.64 -5.13 -4.79
N LEU A 864 13.42 -4.95 -5.85
CA LEU A 864 14.54 -4.00 -5.83
C LEU A 864 14.07 -2.54 -5.68
N GLU A 865 13.00 -2.11 -6.33
CA GLU A 865 12.48 -0.74 -6.23
C GLU A 865 11.97 -0.43 -4.81
N GLU A 866 11.27 -1.36 -4.19
CA GLU A 866 10.80 -1.25 -2.79
C GLU A 866 11.96 -1.23 -1.79
N ARG A 867 12.96 -2.09 -2.03
CA ARG A 867 14.04 -2.34 -1.07
C ARG A 867 15.25 -1.46 -1.28
N LEU A 868 15.44 -0.92 -2.48
CA LEU A 868 16.57 -0.10 -2.90
C LEU A 868 16.09 1.06 -3.81
N PRO A 869 15.19 1.95 -3.33
CA PRO A 869 14.66 3.03 -4.15
C PRO A 869 15.78 3.94 -4.68
N GLY A 870 15.83 4.12 -6.00
CA GLY A 870 16.89 4.85 -6.69
C GLY A 870 18.13 4.02 -7.05
N HIS A 871 18.04 2.69 -7.00
CA HIS A 871 19.09 1.80 -7.52
C HIS A 871 19.35 2.01 -9.02
N PRO A 872 20.58 1.80 -9.50
CA PRO A 872 20.87 1.80 -10.93
C PRO A 872 20.01 0.74 -11.64
N PRO A 873 19.55 0.98 -12.88
CA PRO A 873 18.71 0.02 -13.60
C PRO A 873 19.37 -1.36 -13.66
N VAL A 874 18.64 -2.38 -13.19
CA VAL A 874 19.12 -3.77 -13.15
C VAL A 874 18.48 -4.56 -14.28
N VAL A 875 19.32 -5.12 -15.14
CA VAL A 875 18.93 -6.02 -16.22
C VAL A 875 19.07 -7.46 -15.72
N PHE A 876 17.99 -8.21 -15.72
CA PHE A 876 18.02 -9.63 -15.35
C PHE A 876 18.36 -10.51 -16.54
N SER A 877 19.30 -11.45 -16.36
CA SER A 877 19.70 -12.43 -17.37
C SER A 877 19.43 -13.85 -16.89
N SER A 878 18.84 -14.67 -17.77
CA SER A 878 18.57 -16.08 -17.52
C SER A 878 19.51 -16.97 -18.35
N SER A 879 20.81 -16.98 -18.03
CA SER A 879 21.73 -18.10 -18.30
C SER A 879 23.13 -17.86 -17.70
N PRO A 880 23.78 -18.90 -17.16
CA PRO A 880 25.24 -18.94 -17.07
C PRO A 880 25.76 -19.32 -18.45
N GLU A 881 26.12 -18.34 -19.28
CA GLU A 881 27.02 -18.67 -20.40
C GLU A 881 28.37 -19.04 -19.79
N ALA A 882 28.72 -20.32 -19.92
CA ALA A 882 30.05 -20.80 -19.64
C ALA A 882 31.05 -20.05 -20.53
N GLY A 883 31.98 -19.33 -19.90
CA GLY A 883 33.11 -18.65 -20.52
C GLY A 883 34.07 -18.17 -19.45
#